data_AF-A0A7F8RRN2-F1
#
_entry.id   AF-A0A7F8RRN2-F1
#
_cell.length_a   1.000
_cell.length_b   1.000
_cell.length_c   1.000
_cell.angle_alpha   90.00
_cell.angle_beta   90.00
_cell.angle_gamma   90.00
#
_symmetry.space_group_name_H-M   'P 1'
#
loop_
_entity.id
_entity.type
_entity.pdbx_description
1 polymer ?
#
loop_
_entity_poly.entity_id
_entity_poly.type
_entity_poly.pdbx_seq_one_letter_code
_entity_poly.pdbx_strand_id
1 'polypeptide(L)'
;MWLKPEEVLLKNALKLWLMERSNDYFVLQRRRGYGEEGGGGLTGKLRPPAPTSGPCSLPLKRRGLENRAHSEQFNAFFRLPKEETLKEVHECFLWVPFSHLNTHGKMCISENYICFASQDGNLCCVIIPLREVLAIDKTNDSSKSVIISIKGKTAFRFSEVKDFEQLVAKLRLKYGAASTQYHDVSTEIPISSDSTDPSDNTEVRSLTCQRECSKTVNTEALMTVFHPQNLETLNSKMLKEKMKEQSWDILFAECGRGISMFRTKKTRDLVVRGIPETLRGELWMLFSGAVNDMAANPGYYAEVVEQSLGTCNLATEEIERDLRRSLPEHPAFQSDTGISALRRVLTAYAYRNPKIGYCQAMNILTSVLLLYAKEEEAFWLLVAVCERMLPDYFNRRIIGALVDQAVFEELIRDHLPQLTEHMTDMTFFSSVSLSWFLTLFISVLPIESAVNVVDCFFYDGIKAILQLGLAILDYNLDKLLTCKDDAEAVTALNRFFDNVINKDSPLPSSVQQGSNVSDEKSSHIRVDITDLIRESNEKYGNIRYEDIHSMRCRNRLYVIQTLEETTKQNVLRVVSQDVKLSLHELDELYVIFKKELFFSYYWCLSCPVLKYHDPSLPYLEQYQIDCQQFRALYHLLSPWAHSANKDSLALWTFRLLDENSDCLINFKEFSSAIDIMYNGNFTEKLKLLFKLHIPPAYTEVKSKDPSKGDELSKEELLYFSQLHVSKPTNVKEAESLKNSPEKGKGKVDIQAYLSQWQDELSKKEENIKDLPRMNQSQFIQFSKTLYNLFHGDPEEESLYQAIAVVTSLLLRMEEVGRKLHSPTASAKEFSGTVCASGGPSEGKTESHLKKDPSSLREEPQWSFAFEQILASLLNEPALVRFFEKPIDVKVKLENAKTSQLSCRTKMYIS
;
A
#
# COMPACT_ATOMS: atom_id res chain seq x y z
N MET A 1 18.54 -7.46 17.13
CA MET A 1 18.05 -8.08 15.87
C MET A 1 18.44 -7.18 14.71
N TRP A 2 18.83 -7.74 13.56
CA TRP A 2 19.14 -6.94 12.37
C TRP A 2 17.91 -6.83 11.48
N LEU A 3 17.63 -5.61 11.04
CA LEU A 3 16.38 -5.24 10.38
C LEU A 3 16.61 -4.33 9.21
N LYS A 4 15.81 -4.50 8.15
CA LYS A 4 15.70 -3.48 7.12
C LYS A 4 15.05 -2.20 7.71
N PRO A 5 15.39 -0.99 7.23
CA PRO A 5 14.77 0.25 7.70
C PRO A 5 13.23 0.26 7.64
N GLU A 6 12.62 -0.45 6.71
CA GLU A 6 11.16 -0.61 6.62
C GLU A 6 10.61 -1.54 7.72
N GLU A 7 11.38 -2.55 8.08
CA GLU A 7 11.06 -3.50 9.17
C GLU A 7 11.31 -2.87 10.55
N VAL A 8 12.06 -1.77 10.60
CA VAL A 8 12.27 -0.99 11.82
C VAL A 8 10.97 -0.36 12.29
N LEU A 9 10.04 0.01 11.42
CA LEU A 9 8.74 0.56 11.84
C LEU A 9 7.91 -0.45 12.61
N LEU A 10 7.91 -1.70 12.16
CA LEU A 10 7.25 -2.82 12.83
C LEU A 10 7.90 -3.14 14.20
N LYS A 11 9.07 -2.57 14.51
CA LYS A 11 9.79 -2.81 15.78
C LYS A 11 9.94 -1.57 16.65
N ASN A 12 10.06 -0.38 16.06
CA ASN A 12 10.20 0.90 16.75
C ASN A 12 8.89 1.65 16.94
N ALA A 13 7.75 1.18 16.40
CA ALA A 13 6.45 1.83 16.57
C ALA A 13 6.06 2.10 18.05
N LEU A 14 6.77 1.52 19.03
CA LEU A 14 6.37 1.52 20.43
C LEU A 14 7.48 1.92 21.43
N LYS A 15 8.63 2.46 20.97
CA LYS A 15 9.81 2.73 21.84
C LYS A 15 10.27 1.51 22.70
N LEU A 16 9.88 0.29 22.30
CA LEU A 16 10.20 -0.96 23.00
C LEU A 16 11.65 -1.41 22.77
N TRP A 17 12.31 -0.85 21.77
CA TRP A 17 13.63 -1.22 21.33
C TRP A 17 14.53 0.01 21.29
N LEU A 18 15.72 -0.13 21.87
CA LEU A 18 16.82 0.81 21.77
C LEU A 18 17.62 0.45 20.52
N MET A 19 17.83 1.44 19.65
CA MET A 19 18.79 1.31 18.57
C MET A 19 20.20 1.28 19.18
N GLU A 20 20.92 0.19 19.00
CA GLU A 20 22.31 0.07 19.49
C GLU A 20 23.31 0.51 18.44
N ARG A 21 23.08 0.08 17.19
CA ARG A 21 23.92 0.41 16.04
C ARG A 21 23.05 0.48 14.80
N SER A 22 23.39 1.35 13.88
CA SER A 22 22.84 1.38 12.53
C SER A 22 24.00 1.46 11.55
N ASN A 23 23.82 0.86 10.38
CA ASN A 23 24.59 1.20 9.20
C ASN A 23 23.61 1.52 8.07
N ASP A 24 24.13 1.84 6.87
CA ASP A 24 23.32 2.24 5.71
C ASP A 24 22.29 1.20 5.26
N TYR A 25 22.40 -0.04 5.76
CA TYR A 25 21.60 -1.17 5.30
C TYR A 25 20.71 -1.77 6.39
N PHE A 26 21.13 -1.69 7.66
CA PHE A 26 20.47 -2.38 8.75
C PHE A 26 20.54 -1.62 10.07
N VAL A 27 19.50 -1.82 10.86
CA VAL A 27 19.45 -1.34 12.24
C VAL A 27 19.57 -2.52 13.19
N LEU A 28 20.57 -2.46 14.07
CA LEU A 28 20.70 -3.33 15.24
C LEU A 28 19.92 -2.72 16.40
N GLN A 29 18.92 -3.47 16.84
CA GLN A 29 18.09 -3.07 17.98
C GLN A 29 18.21 -4.06 19.14
N ARG A 30 18.30 -3.52 20.36
CA ARG A 30 18.17 -4.23 21.64
C ARG A 30 16.86 -3.88 22.31
N ARG A 31 16.24 -4.84 22.98
CA ARG A 31 14.99 -4.63 23.70
C ARG A 31 15.24 -3.78 24.96
N ARG A 32 14.43 -2.77 25.21
CA ARG A 32 14.47 -1.97 26.43
C ARG A 32 14.15 -2.89 27.64
N GLY A 33 15.00 -2.90 28.67
CA GLY A 33 14.88 -3.78 29.85
C GLY A 33 15.62 -5.13 29.77
N TYR A 34 16.40 -5.40 28.72
CA TYR A 34 17.24 -6.60 28.62
C TYR A 34 18.73 -6.22 28.64
N GLY A 35 19.48 -6.63 29.67
CA GLY A 35 20.92 -6.42 29.79
C GLY A 35 21.35 -5.03 30.28
N GLU A 36 20.58 -4.37 31.14
CA GLU A 36 21.14 -3.28 31.93
C GLU A 36 22.13 -3.87 32.95
N GLU A 37 23.42 -3.60 32.73
CA GLU A 37 24.48 -3.89 33.70
C GLU A 37 24.28 -3.01 34.93
N GLY A 38 23.49 -3.48 35.87
CA GLY A 38 23.16 -2.71 37.07
C GLY A 38 22.21 -3.40 38.04
N GLY A 39 22.35 -4.72 38.22
CA GLY A 39 21.55 -5.47 39.19
C GLY A 39 22.00 -6.92 39.26
N GLY A 40 22.91 -7.24 40.18
CA GLY A 40 23.49 -8.56 40.34
C GLY A 40 22.46 -9.64 40.69
N GLY A 41 22.54 -10.79 40.03
CA GLY A 41 21.81 -12.00 40.36
C GLY A 41 21.93 -13.05 39.27
N LEU A 42 22.65 -14.14 39.54
CA LEU A 42 22.95 -15.24 38.63
C LEU A 42 21.71 -15.79 37.91
N THR A 43 21.64 -15.67 36.57
CA THR A 43 20.96 -16.67 35.73
C THR A 43 21.71 -16.82 34.40
N GLY A 44 22.10 -18.06 34.11
CA GLY A 44 23.04 -18.43 33.06
C GLY A 44 22.46 -18.43 31.65
N LYS A 45 23.39 -18.45 30.69
CA LYS A 45 23.22 -18.72 29.26
C LYS A 45 22.10 -19.73 28.97
N LEU A 46 20.97 -19.28 28.41
CA LEU A 46 20.00 -20.14 27.74
C LEU A 46 19.78 -19.64 26.30
N ARG A 47 20.23 -20.45 25.34
CA ARG A 47 19.87 -20.31 23.92
C ARG A 47 18.36 -20.58 23.77
N PRO A 48 17.63 -19.85 22.91
CA PRO A 48 16.26 -20.23 22.57
C PRO A 48 16.24 -21.57 21.81
N PRO A 49 15.18 -22.39 21.95
CA PRO A 49 15.02 -23.61 21.18
C PRO A 49 14.80 -23.29 19.69
N ALA A 50 15.32 -24.14 18.81
CA ALA A 50 15.19 -23.98 17.37
C ALA A 50 13.73 -24.21 16.91
N PRO A 51 13.17 -23.37 16.02
CA PRO A 51 11.81 -23.58 15.51
C PRO A 51 11.78 -24.67 14.44
N THR A 52 10.87 -25.63 14.61
CA THR A 52 10.54 -26.68 13.63
C THR A 52 9.62 -26.12 12.53
N SER A 53 10.12 -26.12 11.30
CA SER A 53 9.40 -26.16 10.00
C SER A 53 8.08 -25.36 9.87
N GLY A 54 8.20 -24.10 9.44
CA GLY A 54 7.11 -23.24 8.91
C GLY A 54 7.68 -21.86 8.49
N PRO A 55 7.10 -21.14 7.51
CA PRO A 55 7.74 -19.99 6.87
C PRO A 55 7.57 -18.71 7.72
N CYS A 56 8.24 -18.67 8.87
CA CYS A 56 8.51 -17.42 9.58
C CYS A 56 10.01 -17.19 9.55
N SER A 57 10.41 -16.02 9.07
CA SER A 57 11.79 -15.59 8.83
C SER A 57 12.71 -15.97 9.99
N LEU A 58 13.58 -16.96 9.76
CA LEU A 58 14.76 -17.22 10.58
C LEU A 58 15.48 -15.89 10.85
N PRO A 59 16.07 -15.67 12.04
CA PRO A 59 16.93 -14.51 12.26
C PRO A 59 18.05 -14.57 11.21
N LEU A 60 17.94 -13.69 10.20
CA LEU A 60 18.90 -13.61 9.12
C LEU A 60 20.27 -13.32 9.73
N LYS A 61 21.22 -14.22 9.52
CA LYS A 61 22.61 -14.01 9.94
C LYS A 61 23.12 -12.73 9.25
N ARG A 62 23.89 -11.91 9.97
CA ARG A 62 24.51 -10.66 9.46
C ARG A 62 25.08 -10.81 8.04
N ARG A 63 25.78 -11.90 7.77
CA ARG A 63 26.35 -12.22 6.44
C ARG A 63 25.30 -12.37 5.33
N GLY A 64 24.14 -12.94 5.62
CA GLY A 64 23.05 -13.09 4.64
C GLY A 64 22.39 -11.75 4.30
N LEU A 65 22.30 -10.85 5.29
CA LEU A 65 21.81 -9.49 5.11
C LEU A 65 22.80 -8.64 4.28
N GLU A 66 24.09 -8.69 4.62
CA GLU A 66 25.16 -8.02 3.86
C GLU A 66 25.17 -8.47 2.39
N ASN A 67 25.09 -9.79 2.11
CA ASN A 67 25.02 -10.30 0.74
C ASN A 67 23.81 -9.78 -0.04
N ARG A 68 22.65 -9.67 0.64
CA ARG A 68 21.42 -9.14 0.03
C ARG A 68 21.56 -7.65 -0.27
N ALA A 69 22.11 -6.86 0.66
CA ALA A 69 22.38 -5.44 0.45
C ALA A 69 23.34 -5.21 -0.73
N HIS A 70 24.42 -6.00 -0.82
CA HIS A 70 25.34 -5.93 -1.97
C HIS A 70 24.65 -6.29 -3.29
N SER A 71 23.74 -7.27 -3.30
CA SER A 71 22.96 -7.61 -4.49
C SER A 71 21.97 -6.49 -4.87
N GLU A 72 21.28 -5.91 -3.89
CA GLU A 72 20.35 -4.78 -4.10
C GLU A 72 21.09 -3.56 -4.66
N GLN A 73 22.28 -3.23 -4.13
CA GLN A 73 23.14 -2.15 -4.64
C GLN A 73 23.65 -2.43 -6.06
N PHE A 74 24.09 -3.67 -6.33
CA PHE A 74 24.52 -4.10 -7.66
C PHE A 74 23.40 -3.97 -8.70
N ASN A 75 22.19 -4.45 -8.36
CA ASN A 75 21.03 -4.36 -9.24
C ASN A 75 20.62 -2.91 -9.47
N ALA A 76 20.69 -2.05 -8.45
CA ALA A 76 20.38 -0.63 -8.57
C ALA A 76 21.38 0.10 -9.48
N PHE A 77 22.69 -0.18 -9.32
CA PHE A 77 23.75 0.46 -10.11
C PHE A 77 23.65 0.10 -11.60
N PHE A 78 23.51 -1.19 -11.93
CA PHE A 78 23.42 -1.66 -13.32
C PHE A 78 22.00 -1.67 -13.88
N ARG A 79 20.99 -1.32 -13.06
CA ARG A 79 19.56 -1.31 -13.41
C ARG A 79 19.06 -2.65 -13.92
N LEU A 80 19.42 -3.69 -13.18
CA LEU A 80 19.02 -5.06 -13.45
C LEU A 80 17.68 -5.40 -12.78
N PRO A 81 17.00 -6.49 -13.17
CA PRO A 81 15.82 -7.00 -12.47
C PRO A 81 16.08 -7.26 -10.98
N LYS A 82 15.05 -7.16 -10.13
CA LYS A 82 15.21 -7.31 -8.67
C LYS A 82 15.52 -8.74 -8.24
N GLU A 83 15.15 -9.68 -9.08
CA GLU A 83 15.32 -11.12 -8.91
C GLU A 83 16.78 -11.55 -9.12
N GLU A 84 17.58 -10.71 -9.79
CA GLU A 84 19.01 -10.96 -9.97
C GLU A 84 19.74 -10.97 -8.64
N THR A 85 20.63 -11.94 -8.46
CA THR A 85 21.47 -12.01 -7.27
C THR A 85 22.94 -11.99 -7.66
N LEU A 86 23.69 -11.09 -7.03
CA LEU A 86 25.13 -11.00 -7.24
C LEU A 86 25.79 -12.27 -6.69
N LYS A 87 26.52 -12.99 -7.54
CA LYS A 87 27.20 -14.23 -7.16
C LYS A 87 28.67 -14.00 -6.87
N GLU A 88 29.35 -13.29 -7.76
CA GLU A 88 30.80 -13.10 -7.70
C GLU A 88 31.21 -11.70 -8.14
N VAL A 89 32.28 -11.17 -7.55
CA VAL A 89 32.91 -9.89 -7.91
C VAL A 89 34.41 -10.12 -8.04
N HIS A 90 34.96 -9.74 -9.19
CA HIS A 90 36.38 -9.90 -9.51
C HIS A 90 36.97 -8.55 -9.91
N GLU A 91 38.11 -8.19 -9.32
CA GLU A 91 38.89 -7.05 -9.81
C GLU A 91 39.59 -7.44 -11.10
N CYS A 92 39.50 -6.59 -12.12
CA CYS A 92 40.05 -6.86 -13.44
C CYS A 92 40.24 -5.58 -14.25
N PHE A 93 40.93 -5.70 -15.37
CA PHE A 93 41.07 -4.63 -16.35
C PHE A 93 40.28 -4.95 -17.62
N LEU A 94 39.39 -4.04 -18.03
CA LEU A 94 38.65 -4.11 -19.29
C LEU A 94 39.38 -3.33 -20.37
N TRP A 95 39.66 -3.97 -21.50
CA TRP A 95 40.17 -3.28 -22.69
C TRP A 95 39.06 -2.43 -23.32
N VAL A 96 39.32 -1.12 -23.44
CA VAL A 96 38.39 -0.17 -24.04
C VAL A 96 38.85 0.18 -25.46
N PRO A 97 38.14 -0.28 -26.52
CA PRO A 97 38.66 -0.26 -27.89
C PRO A 97 39.07 1.12 -28.42
N PHE A 98 38.31 2.17 -28.08
CA PHE A 98 38.49 3.53 -28.60
C PHE A 98 39.53 4.36 -27.83
N SER A 99 39.87 3.99 -26.59
CA SER A 99 40.95 4.65 -25.85
C SER A 99 42.28 3.90 -25.94
N HIS A 100 42.26 2.66 -26.47
CA HIS A 100 43.40 1.74 -26.48
C HIS A 100 44.04 1.54 -25.10
N LEU A 101 43.25 1.64 -24.04
CA LEU A 101 43.69 1.53 -22.65
C LEU A 101 42.90 0.45 -21.90
N ASN A 102 43.58 -0.17 -20.95
CA ASN A 102 42.99 -1.08 -19.97
C ASN A 102 42.42 -0.26 -18.81
N THR A 103 41.09 -0.25 -18.67
CA THR A 103 40.42 0.44 -17.56
C THR A 103 40.31 -0.49 -16.36
N HIS A 104 40.86 -0.06 -15.22
CA HIS A 104 40.76 -0.80 -13.97
C HIS A 104 39.33 -0.72 -13.40
N GLY A 105 38.79 -1.85 -12.95
CA GLY A 105 37.45 -1.91 -12.38
C GLY A 105 37.08 -3.26 -11.81
N LYS A 106 35.77 -3.44 -11.61
CA LYS A 106 35.19 -4.65 -11.05
C LYS A 106 34.27 -5.31 -12.08
N MET A 107 34.50 -6.59 -12.34
CA MET A 107 33.58 -7.47 -13.05
C MET A 107 32.68 -8.17 -12.05
N CYS A 108 31.38 -7.94 -12.19
CA CYS A 108 30.33 -8.49 -11.35
C CYS A 108 29.52 -9.51 -12.14
N ILE A 109 29.31 -10.69 -11.58
CA ILE A 109 28.61 -11.80 -12.25
C ILE A 109 27.36 -12.16 -11.46
N SER A 110 26.22 -12.16 -12.15
CA SER A 110 24.92 -12.55 -11.61
C SER A 110 24.42 -13.85 -12.23
N GLU A 111 23.12 -14.12 -12.13
CA GLU A 111 22.51 -15.31 -12.74
C GLU A 111 22.45 -15.17 -14.26
N ASN A 112 21.97 -14.03 -14.76
CA ASN A 112 21.78 -13.80 -16.19
C ASN A 112 22.70 -12.72 -16.81
N TYR A 113 23.54 -12.03 -16.02
CA TYR A 113 24.36 -10.91 -16.50
C TYR A 113 25.83 -11.01 -16.07
N ILE A 114 26.69 -10.46 -16.93
CA ILE A 114 28.08 -10.11 -16.61
C ILE A 114 28.19 -8.59 -16.76
N CYS A 115 28.57 -7.91 -15.70
CA CYS A 115 28.65 -6.45 -15.69
C CYS A 115 30.06 -5.99 -15.34
N PHE A 116 30.46 -4.84 -15.85
CA PHE A 116 31.73 -4.20 -15.51
C PHE A 116 31.50 -2.74 -15.13
N ALA A 117 32.13 -2.31 -14.04
CA ALA A 117 32.20 -0.91 -13.65
C ALA A 117 33.66 -0.50 -13.38
N SER A 118 34.09 0.61 -13.98
CA SER A 118 35.36 1.26 -13.67
C SER A 118 35.45 1.64 -12.19
N GLN A 119 36.65 1.67 -11.61
CA GLN A 119 36.86 2.02 -10.20
C GLN A 119 36.26 3.38 -9.80
N ASP A 120 36.35 4.37 -10.70
CA ASP A 120 35.81 5.72 -10.47
C ASP A 120 34.28 5.82 -10.68
N GLY A 121 33.61 4.71 -11.04
CA GLY A 121 32.17 4.60 -11.29
C GLY A 121 31.65 5.34 -12.53
N ASN A 122 32.32 6.42 -12.93
CA ASN A 122 31.87 7.38 -13.92
C ASN A 122 32.60 7.31 -15.27
N LEU A 123 33.66 6.50 -15.39
CA LEU A 123 34.50 6.47 -16.58
C LEU A 123 33.99 5.48 -17.62
N CYS A 124 33.61 4.27 -17.18
CA CYS A 124 33.15 3.23 -18.08
C CYS A 124 32.30 2.17 -17.36
N CYS A 125 31.12 1.87 -17.91
CA CYS A 125 30.36 0.68 -17.51
C CYS A 125 29.80 -0.09 -18.71
N VAL A 126 29.68 -1.41 -18.54
CA VAL A 126 29.20 -2.36 -19.56
C VAL A 126 28.30 -3.40 -18.90
N ILE A 127 27.21 -3.76 -19.58
CA ILE A 127 26.27 -4.81 -19.15
C ILE A 127 26.18 -5.84 -20.29
N ILE A 128 26.55 -7.08 -20.02
CA ILE A 128 26.56 -8.18 -20.99
C ILE A 128 25.54 -9.23 -20.53
N PRO A 129 24.37 -9.33 -21.18
CA PRO A 129 23.43 -10.41 -20.92
C PRO A 129 24.02 -11.75 -21.36
N LEU A 130 23.92 -12.78 -20.53
CA LEU A 130 24.42 -14.11 -20.86
C LEU A 130 23.75 -14.73 -22.09
N ARG A 131 22.49 -14.35 -22.38
CA ARG A 131 21.75 -14.75 -23.60
C ARG A 131 22.36 -14.22 -24.92
N GLU A 132 23.23 -13.21 -24.83
CA GLU A 132 23.92 -12.63 -26.00
C GLU A 132 25.33 -13.20 -26.19
N VAL A 133 25.87 -13.94 -25.21
CA VAL A 133 27.21 -14.52 -25.25
C VAL A 133 27.24 -15.71 -26.21
N LEU A 134 28.18 -15.67 -27.16
CA LEU A 134 28.40 -16.73 -28.16
C LEU A 134 29.57 -17.64 -27.78
N ALA A 135 30.65 -17.06 -27.27
CA ALA A 135 31.86 -17.79 -26.94
C ALA A 135 32.62 -17.13 -25.79
N ILE A 136 33.30 -17.95 -25.00
CA ILE A 136 34.20 -17.52 -23.92
C ILE A 136 35.57 -18.19 -24.12
N ASP A 137 36.50 -17.39 -24.61
CA ASP A 137 37.83 -17.81 -25.00
C ASP A 137 38.88 -17.39 -23.98
N LYS A 138 39.88 -18.24 -23.81
CA LYS A 138 41.08 -17.95 -23.02
C LYS A 138 42.18 -17.46 -23.95
N THR A 139 42.91 -16.44 -23.53
CA THR A 139 44.15 -16.01 -24.20
C THR A 139 45.34 -16.40 -23.33
N ASN A 140 46.51 -16.61 -23.95
CA ASN A 140 47.75 -17.16 -23.38
C ASN A 140 47.95 -16.94 -21.86
N ASP A 141 48.40 -17.99 -21.17
CA ASP A 141 48.53 -18.10 -19.70
C ASP A 141 49.29 -16.95 -19.01
N SER A 142 50.10 -16.16 -19.73
CA SER A 142 50.87 -15.04 -19.17
C SER A 142 50.03 -13.83 -18.77
N SER A 143 48.88 -13.57 -19.44
CA SER A 143 48.05 -12.37 -19.18
C SER A 143 46.73 -12.64 -18.45
N LYS A 144 46.41 -13.92 -18.15
CA LYS A 144 45.17 -14.35 -17.48
C LYS A 144 43.93 -13.63 -18.02
N SER A 145 43.80 -13.57 -19.35
CA SER A 145 42.78 -12.75 -20.01
C SER A 145 41.64 -13.58 -20.62
N VAL A 146 40.40 -13.16 -20.30
CA VAL A 146 39.14 -13.74 -20.78
C VAL A 146 38.62 -12.88 -21.92
N ILE A 147 38.26 -13.51 -23.04
CA ILE A 147 37.54 -12.86 -24.13
C ILE A 147 36.10 -13.37 -24.13
N ILE A 148 35.15 -12.45 -24.03
CA ILE A 148 33.72 -12.73 -24.12
C ILE A 148 33.22 -12.18 -25.45
N SER A 149 32.87 -13.07 -26.36
CA SER A 149 32.35 -12.71 -27.69
C SER A 149 30.82 -12.74 -27.66
N ILE A 150 30.17 -11.68 -28.13
CA ILE A 150 28.71 -11.57 -28.16
C ILE A 150 28.15 -11.49 -29.58
N LYS A 151 26.83 -11.68 -29.71
CA LYS A 151 26.10 -11.45 -30.97
C LYS A 151 26.38 -10.03 -31.49
N GLY A 152 26.77 -9.91 -32.77
CA GLY A 152 27.08 -8.60 -33.38
C GLY A 152 28.56 -8.27 -33.57
N LYS A 153 29.47 -9.26 -33.49
CA LYS A 153 30.94 -9.13 -33.74
C LYS A 153 31.72 -8.27 -32.73
N THR A 154 31.16 -8.01 -31.54
CA THR A 154 31.87 -7.35 -30.44
C THR A 154 32.44 -8.38 -29.47
N ALA A 155 33.69 -8.15 -29.05
CA ALA A 155 34.39 -9.02 -28.11
C ALA A 155 34.99 -8.19 -26.97
N PHE A 156 34.68 -8.57 -25.73
CA PHE A 156 35.17 -7.90 -24.53
C PHE A 156 36.37 -8.65 -23.96
N ARG A 157 37.49 -7.94 -23.81
CA ARG A 157 38.72 -8.52 -23.26
C ARG A 157 38.92 -8.04 -21.83
N PHE A 158 38.84 -8.97 -20.89
CA PHE A 158 39.17 -8.79 -19.49
C PHE A 158 40.56 -9.35 -19.21
N SER A 159 41.38 -8.66 -18.42
CA SER A 159 42.74 -9.07 -18.07
C SER A 159 43.00 -9.00 -16.56
N GLU A 160 44.02 -9.74 -16.12
CA GLU A 160 44.43 -9.87 -14.70
C GLU A 160 43.31 -10.36 -13.75
N VAL A 161 42.47 -11.28 -14.22
CA VAL A 161 41.35 -11.78 -13.41
C VAL A 161 41.85 -12.79 -12.35
N LYS A 162 41.49 -12.57 -11.08
CA LYS A 162 41.77 -13.52 -9.98
C LYS A 162 40.97 -14.82 -10.18
N ASP A 163 41.55 -15.97 -9.80
CA ASP A 163 40.93 -17.32 -9.97
C ASP A 163 40.45 -17.65 -11.40
N PHE A 164 41.14 -17.10 -12.41
CA PHE A 164 40.85 -17.18 -13.85
C PHE A 164 40.37 -18.55 -14.36
N GLU A 165 41.07 -19.63 -13.98
CA GLU A 165 40.75 -20.99 -14.43
C GLU A 165 39.36 -21.46 -13.98
N GLN A 166 39.02 -21.22 -12.71
CA GLN A 166 37.73 -21.61 -12.13
C GLN A 166 36.60 -20.72 -12.67
N LEU A 167 36.88 -19.43 -12.84
CA LEU A 167 35.94 -18.47 -13.40
C LEU A 167 35.52 -18.83 -14.83
N VAL A 168 36.48 -19.13 -15.72
CA VAL A 168 36.18 -19.48 -17.10
C VAL A 168 35.38 -20.79 -17.18
N ALA A 169 35.72 -21.78 -16.36
CA ALA A 169 34.95 -23.03 -16.29
C ALA A 169 33.49 -22.80 -15.85
N LYS A 170 33.27 -21.94 -14.84
CA LYS A 170 31.93 -21.57 -14.38
C LYS A 170 31.14 -20.77 -15.41
N LEU A 171 31.78 -19.80 -16.05
CA LEU A 171 31.14 -19.00 -17.10
C LEU A 171 30.75 -19.88 -18.29
N ARG A 172 31.59 -20.86 -18.65
CA ARG A 172 31.28 -21.86 -19.68
C ARG A 172 30.06 -22.71 -19.35
N LEU A 173 29.96 -23.16 -18.10
CA LEU A 173 28.83 -23.94 -17.62
C LEU A 173 27.54 -23.10 -17.55
N LYS A 174 27.65 -21.82 -17.15
CA LYS A 174 26.51 -20.88 -17.07
C LYS A 174 25.94 -20.51 -18.45
N TYR A 175 26.76 -20.17 -19.44
CA TYR A 175 26.22 -19.86 -20.77
C TYR A 175 25.63 -21.10 -21.45
N GLY A 176 26.22 -22.29 -21.22
CA GLY A 176 25.69 -23.55 -21.76
C GLY A 176 24.27 -23.85 -21.29
N ALA A 177 23.95 -23.56 -20.02
CA ALA A 177 22.61 -23.69 -19.45
C ALA A 177 21.63 -22.60 -19.94
N ALA A 178 22.10 -21.36 -20.12
CA ALA A 178 21.28 -20.27 -20.65
C ALA A 178 20.91 -20.47 -22.13
N SER A 179 21.79 -21.10 -22.93
CA SER A 179 21.54 -21.37 -24.36
C SER A 179 20.46 -22.43 -24.60
N THR A 180 20.18 -23.32 -23.63
CA THR A 180 19.21 -24.42 -23.81
C THR A 180 17.76 -23.99 -23.58
N GLN A 181 17.52 -22.89 -22.85
CA GLN A 181 16.17 -22.42 -22.52
C GLN A 181 15.46 -21.65 -23.65
N TYR A 182 16.19 -21.20 -24.68
CA TYR A 182 15.66 -20.29 -25.71
C TYR A 182 15.53 -20.89 -27.13
N HIS A 183 15.86 -22.17 -27.33
CA HIS A 183 15.90 -22.78 -28.67
C HIS A 183 14.62 -23.52 -29.11
N ASP A 184 13.55 -23.59 -28.30
CA ASP A 184 12.39 -24.46 -28.60
C ASP A 184 11.21 -23.77 -29.32
N VAL A 185 11.38 -22.55 -29.84
CA VAL A 185 10.33 -21.87 -30.63
C VAL A 185 10.94 -21.14 -31.83
N SER A 186 11.27 -21.89 -32.89
CA SER A 186 11.42 -21.36 -34.25
C SER A 186 11.39 -22.51 -35.24
N THR A 187 10.21 -22.86 -35.75
CA THR A 187 10.06 -23.74 -36.92
C THR A 187 9.59 -22.91 -38.11
N GLU A 188 10.55 -22.68 -39.00
CA GLU A 188 10.49 -22.54 -40.47
C GLU A 188 9.17 -22.12 -41.16
N ILE A 189 9.22 -21.00 -41.89
CA ILE A 189 8.34 -20.73 -43.04
C ILE A 189 9.24 -20.56 -44.27
N PRO A 190 9.03 -21.32 -45.37
CA PRO A 190 9.84 -21.21 -46.56
C PRO A 190 9.39 -20.06 -47.46
N ILE A 191 10.38 -19.41 -48.07
CA ILE A 191 10.26 -18.33 -49.04
C ILE A 191 9.87 -18.91 -50.40
N SER A 192 8.85 -18.34 -51.05
CA SER A 192 8.68 -18.46 -52.51
C SER A 192 8.37 -17.09 -53.12
N SER A 193 9.25 -16.70 -54.03
CA SER A 193 9.15 -15.60 -54.99
C SER A 193 8.17 -15.93 -56.12
N ASP A 194 7.30 -15.00 -56.51
CA ASP A 194 7.24 -14.55 -57.92
C ASP A 194 6.42 -13.25 -58.11
N SER A 195 6.81 -12.49 -59.13
CA SER A 195 6.33 -11.16 -59.54
C SER A 195 5.08 -11.18 -60.43
N THR A 196 4.20 -10.17 -60.35
CA THR A 196 3.70 -9.29 -61.46
C THR A 196 2.50 -8.41 -61.06
N ASP A 197 2.60 -7.10 -61.32
CA ASP A 197 1.49 -6.13 -61.50
C ASP A 197 0.95 -6.20 -62.97
N PRO A 198 -0.16 -5.54 -63.42
CA PRO A 198 -0.89 -4.38 -62.85
C PRO A 198 -2.45 -4.37 -62.98
N SER A 199 -3.06 -3.29 -62.42
CA SER A 199 -4.34 -2.61 -62.75
C SER A 199 -5.69 -3.32 -62.55
N ASP A 200 -6.58 -2.77 -61.71
CA ASP A 200 -7.70 -1.93 -62.19
C ASP A 200 -8.50 -1.25 -61.05
N ASN A 201 -8.99 -0.05 -61.34
CA ASN A 201 -9.88 0.74 -60.49
C ASN A 201 -11.29 0.15 -60.49
N THR A 202 -11.91 -0.06 -59.32
CA THR A 202 -13.36 0.08 -59.18
C THR A 202 -13.73 0.49 -57.76
N GLU A 203 -14.21 1.73 -57.63
CA GLU A 203 -14.89 2.24 -56.45
C GLU A 203 -16.16 1.42 -56.18
N VAL A 204 -16.26 0.78 -55.01
CA VAL A 204 -17.55 0.44 -54.40
C VAL A 204 -17.57 1.01 -52.99
N ARG A 205 -18.25 2.14 -52.89
CA ARG A 205 -18.61 2.84 -51.66
C ARG A 205 -19.68 2.03 -50.93
N SER A 206 -19.30 1.33 -49.87
CA SER A 206 -20.27 0.79 -48.89
C SER A 206 -20.07 1.47 -47.54
N LEU A 207 -21.01 2.35 -47.24
CA LEU A 207 -21.26 2.89 -45.91
C LEU A 207 -21.61 1.76 -44.95
N THR A 208 -20.79 1.54 -43.92
CA THR A 208 -21.28 1.00 -42.65
C THR A 208 -20.41 1.51 -41.51
N CYS A 209 -21.09 2.02 -40.48
CA CYS A 209 -20.56 2.77 -39.37
C CYS A 209 -19.50 2.04 -38.52
N GLN A 210 -18.45 2.80 -38.19
CA GLN A 210 -17.95 3.02 -36.82
C GLN A 210 -18.37 1.99 -35.76
N ARG A 211 -17.56 0.95 -35.54
CA ARG A 211 -17.43 0.27 -34.23
C ARG A 211 -16.28 -0.75 -34.15
N GLU A 212 -15.11 -0.45 -34.70
CA GLU A 212 -13.91 -1.27 -34.51
C GLU A 212 -12.67 -0.40 -34.34
N CYS A 213 -12.44 0.12 -33.12
CA CYS A 213 -11.16 0.79 -32.78
C CYS A 213 -10.62 0.37 -31.40
N SER A 214 -11.05 -0.78 -30.87
CA SER A 214 -10.73 -1.18 -29.50
C SER A 214 -9.67 -2.28 -29.38
N LYS A 215 -9.27 -2.93 -30.49
CA LYS A 215 -8.51 -4.19 -30.44
C LYS A 215 -7.08 -4.14 -30.97
N THR A 216 -6.68 -3.08 -31.68
CA THR A 216 -5.35 -3.01 -32.28
C THR A 216 -4.38 -2.27 -31.35
N VAL A 217 -3.34 -2.98 -30.90
CA VAL A 217 -2.19 -2.40 -30.18
C VAL A 217 -1.46 -1.46 -31.15
N ASN A 218 -1.12 -0.25 -30.70
CA ASN A 218 -0.39 0.68 -31.54
C ASN A 218 1.08 0.25 -31.63
N THR A 219 1.55 0.02 -32.85
CA THR A 219 2.90 -0.50 -33.13
C THR A 219 3.94 0.60 -33.39
N GLU A 220 3.50 1.86 -33.46
CA GLU A 220 4.35 3.03 -33.65
C GLU A 220 4.20 4.05 -32.49
N ALA A 221 5.23 4.86 -32.27
CA ALA A 221 5.21 5.93 -31.27
C ALA A 221 4.25 7.05 -31.70
N LEU A 222 3.51 7.67 -30.78
CA LEU A 222 2.47 8.63 -31.16
C LEU A 222 3.03 9.87 -31.89
N MET A 223 4.28 10.26 -31.63
CA MET A 223 4.92 11.39 -32.33
C MET A 223 5.14 11.15 -33.83
N THR A 224 5.33 9.89 -34.28
CA THR A 224 5.48 9.62 -35.72
C THR A 224 4.17 9.82 -36.47
N VAL A 225 3.04 9.68 -35.79
CA VAL A 225 1.69 9.81 -36.36
C VAL A 225 1.17 11.25 -36.32
N PHE A 226 1.53 12.02 -35.29
CA PHE A 226 0.93 13.34 -35.02
C PHE A 226 1.87 14.53 -35.22
N HIS A 227 2.97 14.39 -35.97
CA HIS A 227 3.94 15.46 -36.13
C HIS A 227 3.39 16.66 -36.92
N PRO A 228 3.42 17.91 -36.39
CA PRO A 228 2.89 19.08 -37.10
C PRO A 228 3.78 19.49 -38.28
N GLN A 229 3.25 19.39 -39.49
CA GLN A 229 3.97 19.78 -40.72
C GLN A 229 3.85 21.30 -40.96
N ASN A 230 4.87 22.08 -40.60
CA ASN A 230 5.02 23.48 -41.03
C ASN A 230 6.44 23.70 -41.59
N LEU A 231 6.54 24.04 -42.87
CA LEU A 231 7.70 23.74 -43.73
C LEU A 231 8.84 24.80 -43.71
N GLU A 232 8.63 26.03 -43.21
CA GLU A 232 9.59 27.13 -43.41
C GLU A 232 10.56 27.39 -42.23
N THR A 233 10.11 27.24 -40.98
CA THR A 233 10.97 27.35 -39.76
C THR A 233 11.75 26.06 -39.47
N LEU A 234 11.45 25.00 -40.22
CA LEU A 234 11.83 23.62 -39.99
C LEU A 234 13.31 23.34 -40.32
N ASN A 235 13.89 24.04 -41.30
CA ASN A 235 15.22 23.71 -41.84
C ASN A 235 16.38 23.86 -40.84
N SER A 236 16.40 24.91 -40.01
CA SER A 236 17.48 25.13 -39.03
C SER A 236 17.36 24.19 -37.82
N LYS A 237 16.14 23.96 -37.33
CA LYS A 237 15.87 23.05 -36.21
C LYS A 237 16.06 21.58 -36.59
N MET A 238 15.60 21.16 -37.77
CA MET A 238 15.87 19.81 -38.29
C MET A 238 17.35 19.58 -38.55
N LEU A 239 18.10 20.60 -38.98
CA LEU A 239 19.55 20.47 -39.12
C LEU A 239 20.22 20.19 -37.78
N LYS A 240 19.81 20.87 -36.70
CA LYS A 240 20.31 20.60 -35.34
C LYS A 240 19.96 19.19 -34.87
N GLU A 241 18.73 18.73 -35.10
CA GLU A 241 18.35 17.35 -34.79
C GLU A 241 19.21 16.34 -35.56
N LYS A 242 19.46 16.54 -36.86
CA LYS A 242 20.38 15.71 -37.64
C LYS A 242 21.83 15.76 -37.12
N MET A 243 22.30 16.91 -36.64
CA MET A 243 23.63 17.00 -36.03
C MET A 243 23.72 16.22 -34.72
N LYS A 244 22.64 16.20 -33.93
CA LYS A 244 22.56 15.33 -32.74
C LYS A 244 22.57 13.86 -33.15
N GLU A 245 21.77 13.46 -34.15
CA GLU A 245 21.78 12.07 -34.69
C GLU A 245 23.18 11.64 -35.13
N GLN A 246 23.89 12.48 -35.91
CA GLN A 246 25.26 12.19 -36.32
C GLN A 246 26.22 12.05 -35.14
N SER A 247 26.05 12.85 -34.09
CA SER A 247 26.88 12.74 -32.87
C SER A 247 26.65 11.40 -32.16
N TRP A 248 25.41 10.91 -32.15
CA TRP A 248 25.06 9.59 -31.63
C TRP A 248 25.57 8.45 -32.53
N ASP A 249 25.51 8.59 -33.85
CA ASP A 249 26.06 7.61 -34.79
C ASP A 249 27.57 7.42 -34.62
N ILE A 250 28.30 8.53 -34.42
CA ILE A 250 29.73 8.50 -34.10
C ILE A 250 29.95 7.76 -32.77
N LEU A 251 29.14 8.05 -31.74
CA LEU A 251 29.22 7.35 -30.46
C LEU A 251 28.96 5.84 -30.63
N PHE A 252 27.96 5.45 -31.41
CA PHE A 252 27.64 4.04 -31.67
C PHE A 252 28.74 3.31 -32.43
N ALA A 253 29.40 3.98 -33.36
CA ALA A 253 30.54 3.42 -34.08
C ALA A 253 31.74 3.15 -33.14
N GLU A 254 31.96 4.01 -32.15
CA GLU A 254 33.08 3.89 -31.19
C GLU A 254 32.76 2.96 -30.02
N CYS A 255 31.60 3.14 -29.38
CA CYS A 255 31.21 2.52 -28.12
C CYS A 255 30.26 1.32 -28.29
N GLY A 256 29.83 1.01 -29.51
CA GLY A 256 28.79 0.04 -29.79
C GLY A 256 27.38 0.59 -29.56
N ARG A 257 26.37 -0.17 -30.01
CA ARG A 257 24.94 0.14 -29.87
C ARG A 257 24.21 -1.02 -29.20
N GLY A 258 23.18 -0.70 -28.41
CA GLY A 258 22.40 -1.70 -27.66
C GLY A 258 22.95 -1.95 -26.26
N ILE A 259 22.52 -3.06 -25.64
CA ILE A 259 22.71 -3.29 -24.20
C ILE A 259 24.17 -3.39 -23.76
N SER A 260 24.99 -4.01 -24.59
CA SER A 260 26.41 -4.21 -24.34
C SER A 260 27.27 -3.00 -24.74
N MET A 261 26.67 -1.83 -25.01
CA MET A 261 27.43 -0.62 -25.33
C MET A 261 28.31 -0.16 -24.15
N PHE A 262 29.47 0.41 -24.47
CA PHE A 262 30.30 1.11 -23.49
C PHE A 262 29.62 2.43 -23.10
N ARG A 263 29.16 2.53 -21.86
CA ARG A 263 28.64 3.80 -21.31
C ARG A 263 29.80 4.59 -20.73
N THR A 264 30.00 5.80 -21.24
CA THR A 264 31.15 6.66 -20.90
C THR A 264 30.70 8.07 -20.54
N LYS A 265 31.66 8.90 -20.09
CA LYS A 265 31.43 10.34 -19.94
C LYS A 265 30.89 10.99 -21.24
N LYS A 266 31.37 10.57 -22.41
CA LYS A 266 30.88 11.07 -23.71
C LYS A 266 29.42 10.72 -23.92
N THR A 267 28.97 9.53 -23.49
CA THR A 267 27.55 9.15 -23.51
C THR A 267 26.71 10.12 -22.67
N ARG A 268 27.14 10.38 -21.43
CA ARG A 268 26.45 11.33 -20.54
C ARG A 268 26.40 12.74 -21.11
N ASP A 269 27.52 13.22 -21.66
CA ASP A 269 27.60 14.57 -22.24
C ASP A 269 26.64 14.75 -23.43
N LEU A 270 26.39 13.69 -24.23
CA LEU A 270 25.36 13.71 -25.27
C LEU A 270 23.94 13.72 -24.71
N VAL A 271 23.68 12.96 -23.63
CA VAL A 271 22.37 12.97 -22.95
C VAL A 271 22.06 14.37 -22.40
N VAL A 272 23.03 15.03 -21.76
CA VAL A 272 22.88 16.39 -21.22
C VAL A 272 22.57 17.43 -22.31
N ARG A 273 23.07 17.22 -23.52
CA ARG A 273 22.76 18.07 -24.70
C ARG A 273 21.39 17.77 -25.32
N GLY A 274 20.71 16.73 -24.84
CA GLY A 274 19.42 16.25 -25.34
C GLY A 274 19.55 15.14 -26.38
N ILE A 275 18.69 14.14 -26.25
CA ILE A 275 18.60 13.01 -27.18
C ILE A 275 17.75 13.39 -28.40
N PRO A 276 18.15 13.02 -29.64
CA PRO A 276 17.32 13.19 -30.82
C PRO A 276 15.96 12.51 -30.67
N GLU A 277 14.90 13.12 -31.21
CA GLU A 277 13.53 12.57 -31.01
C GLU A 277 13.39 11.12 -31.48
N THR A 278 14.07 10.78 -32.58
CA THR A 278 14.07 9.45 -33.22
C THR A 278 14.74 8.37 -32.36
N LEU A 279 15.65 8.75 -31.46
CA LEU A 279 16.42 7.83 -30.63
C LEU A 279 15.89 7.72 -29.19
N ARG A 280 14.97 8.59 -28.77
CA ARG A 280 14.46 8.61 -27.37
C ARG A 280 13.90 7.28 -26.93
N GLY A 281 12.95 6.70 -27.68
CA GLY A 281 12.34 5.42 -27.31
C GLY A 281 13.37 4.30 -27.10
N GLU A 282 14.31 4.14 -28.03
CA GLU A 282 15.38 3.15 -27.95
C GLU A 282 16.31 3.40 -26.75
N LEU A 283 16.79 4.63 -26.58
CA LEU A 283 17.76 4.96 -25.54
C LEU A 283 17.14 4.95 -24.15
N TRP A 284 15.87 5.34 -24.00
CA TRP A 284 15.13 5.21 -22.74
C TRP A 284 14.97 3.73 -22.36
N MET A 285 14.62 2.86 -23.32
CA MET A 285 14.54 1.41 -23.09
C MET A 285 15.88 0.82 -22.66
N LEU A 286 16.96 1.28 -23.28
CA LEU A 286 18.32 0.86 -23.00
C LEU A 286 18.81 1.33 -21.62
N PHE A 287 18.64 2.61 -21.30
CA PHE A 287 19.18 3.17 -20.06
C PHE A 287 18.36 2.77 -18.84
N SER A 288 17.03 2.62 -18.95
CA SER A 288 16.17 2.14 -17.85
C SER A 288 16.36 0.65 -17.52
N GLY A 289 16.93 -0.12 -18.46
CA GLY A 289 17.00 -1.58 -18.40
C GLY A 289 15.70 -2.28 -18.83
N ALA A 290 14.65 -1.55 -19.20
CA ALA A 290 13.36 -2.09 -19.64
C ALA A 290 13.47 -3.04 -20.85
N VAL A 291 14.47 -2.84 -21.71
CA VAL A 291 14.77 -3.74 -22.83
C VAL A 291 15.02 -5.19 -22.38
N ASN A 292 15.55 -5.39 -21.16
CA ASN A 292 15.76 -6.71 -20.59
C ASN A 292 14.47 -7.37 -20.15
N ASP A 293 13.61 -6.61 -19.48
CA ASP A 293 12.35 -7.11 -18.94
C ASP A 293 11.44 -7.54 -20.10
N MET A 294 11.38 -6.72 -21.16
CA MET A 294 10.64 -7.04 -22.38
C MET A 294 11.20 -8.29 -23.08
N ALA A 295 12.52 -8.37 -23.27
CA ALA A 295 13.14 -9.53 -23.92
C ALA A 295 13.00 -10.84 -23.13
N ALA A 296 12.90 -10.75 -21.80
CA ALA A 296 12.68 -11.91 -20.93
C ALA A 296 11.21 -12.36 -20.89
N ASN A 297 10.26 -11.53 -21.32
CA ASN A 297 8.83 -11.80 -21.24
C ASN A 297 8.10 -11.58 -22.59
N PRO A 298 8.42 -12.36 -23.65
CA PRO A 298 7.76 -12.21 -24.95
C PRO A 298 6.25 -12.44 -24.87
N GLY A 299 5.44 -11.53 -25.43
CA GLY A 299 3.97 -11.65 -25.48
C GLY A 299 3.25 -11.29 -24.18
N TYR A 300 3.97 -10.99 -23.10
CA TYR A 300 3.39 -10.72 -21.78
C TYR A 300 2.46 -9.49 -21.77
N TYR A 301 2.83 -8.40 -22.46
CA TYR A 301 1.98 -7.21 -22.50
C TYR A 301 0.62 -7.50 -23.14
N ALA A 302 0.61 -8.22 -24.27
CA ALA A 302 -0.62 -8.59 -24.96
C ALA A 302 -1.54 -9.42 -24.06
N GLU A 303 -0.98 -10.42 -23.36
CA GLU A 303 -1.72 -11.25 -22.41
C GLU A 303 -2.33 -10.42 -21.27
N VAL A 304 -1.55 -9.52 -20.67
CA VAL A 304 -2.03 -8.68 -19.56
C VAL A 304 -3.09 -7.68 -20.01
N VAL A 305 -2.99 -7.13 -21.22
CA VAL A 305 -4.03 -6.28 -21.80
C VAL A 305 -5.33 -7.07 -21.96
N GLU A 306 -5.27 -8.28 -22.49
CA GLU A 306 -6.44 -9.17 -22.62
C GLU A 306 -7.08 -9.51 -21.27
N GLN A 307 -6.27 -9.80 -20.25
CA GLN A 307 -6.75 -10.15 -18.90
C GLN A 307 -7.31 -8.96 -18.12
N SER A 308 -6.79 -7.76 -18.37
CA SER A 308 -7.21 -6.55 -17.66
C SER A 308 -8.41 -5.85 -18.29
N LEU A 309 -8.72 -6.15 -19.56
CA LEU A 309 -9.90 -5.65 -20.26
C LEU A 309 -11.20 -6.01 -19.53
N GLY A 310 -12.04 -5.00 -19.28
CA GLY A 310 -13.34 -5.15 -18.62
C GLY A 310 -13.27 -5.31 -17.10
N THR A 311 -12.09 -5.18 -16.49
CA THR A 311 -11.98 -5.11 -15.02
C THR A 311 -12.50 -3.76 -14.51
N CYS A 312 -13.29 -3.80 -13.42
CA CYS A 312 -13.77 -2.60 -12.73
C CYS A 312 -13.27 -2.60 -11.28
N ASN A 313 -12.21 -1.84 -11.03
CA ASN A 313 -11.64 -1.58 -9.71
C ASN A 313 -11.34 -0.07 -9.55
N LEU A 314 -10.97 0.34 -8.33
CA LEU A 314 -10.67 1.74 -8.02
C LEU A 314 -9.62 2.33 -8.97
N ALA A 315 -8.56 1.57 -9.29
CA ALA A 315 -7.52 2.02 -10.20
C ALA A 315 -8.06 2.30 -11.61
N THR A 316 -8.91 1.42 -12.17
CA THR A 316 -9.52 1.65 -13.50
C THR A 316 -10.44 2.87 -13.53
N GLU A 317 -11.18 3.13 -12.45
CA GLU A 317 -12.05 4.32 -12.35
C GLU A 317 -11.23 5.62 -12.23
N GLU A 318 -10.15 5.60 -11.44
CA GLU A 318 -9.21 6.72 -11.34
C GLU A 318 -8.48 6.98 -12.65
N ILE A 319 -8.08 5.93 -13.37
CA ILE A 319 -7.51 6.03 -14.71
C ILE A 319 -8.48 6.74 -15.65
N GLU A 320 -9.74 6.28 -15.77
CA GLU A 320 -10.71 6.90 -16.69
C GLU A 320 -10.92 8.39 -16.44
N ARG A 321 -10.97 8.80 -15.16
CA ARG A 321 -11.08 10.21 -14.77
C ARG A 321 -9.87 11.04 -15.22
N ASP A 322 -8.70 10.40 -15.31
CA ASP A 322 -7.42 11.06 -15.55
C ASP A 322 -7.02 11.11 -17.02
N LEU A 323 -7.53 10.20 -17.86
CA LEU A 323 -7.13 10.08 -19.27
C LEU A 323 -7.26 11.41 -20.04
N ARG A 324 -8.41 12.09 -19.94
CA ARG A 324 -8.68 13.32 -20.71
C ARG A 324 -7.97 14.58 -20.18
N ARG A 325 -7.42 14.52 -18.97
CA ARG A 325 -6.61 15.60 -18.38
C ARG A 325 -5.10 15.38 -18.57
N SER A 326 -4.68 14.34 -19.27
CA SER A 326 -3.27 13.97 -19.48
C SER A 326 -2.71 14.60 -20.75
N LEU A 327 -1.89 15.65 -20.61
CA LEU A 327 -1.38 16.48 -21.73
C LEU A 327 -2.52 16.92 -22.69
N PRO A 328 -3.54 17.64 -22.19
CA PRO A 328 -4.75 17.94 -22.96
C PRO A 328 -4.49 18.77 -24.22
N GLU A 329 -3.39 19.51 -24.24
CA GLU A 329 -3.01 20.39 -25.35
C GLU A 329 -2.32 19.64 -26.50
N HIS A 330 -1.84 18.40 -26.28
CA HIS A 330 -1.11 17.65 -27.29
C HIS A 330 -2.07 16.88 -28.24
N PRO A 331 -1.91 17.00 -29.58
CA PRO A 331 -2.83 16.39 -30.56
C PRO A 331 -3.05 14.88 -30.38
N ALA A 332 -2.00 14.14 -30.00
CA ALA A 332 -2.08 12.70 -29.77
C ALA A 332 -3.13 12.31 -28.70
N PHE A 333 -3.29 13.12 -27.64
CA PHE A 333 -4.22 12.85 -26.54
C PHE A 333 -5.58 13.57 -26.69
N GLN A 334 -5.77 14.28 -27.79
CA GLN A 334 -7.09 14.71 -28.27
C GLN A 334 -7.74 13.66 -29.17
N SER A 335 -6.98 12.64 -29.59
CA SER A 335 -7.45 11.51 -30.40
C SER A 335 -7.87 10.32 -29.54
N ASP A 336 -8.88 9.57 -30.00
CA ASP A 336 -9.29 8.33 -29.33
C ASP A 336 -8.18 7.26 -29.35
N THR A 337 -7.29 7.30 -30.35
CA THR A 337 -6.15 6.37 -30.47
C THR A 337 -5.17 6.55 -29.31
N GLY A 338 -4.72 7.78 -29.05
CA GLY A 338 -3.77 8.07 -27.97
C GLY A 338 -4.39 7.84 -26.59
N ILE A 339 -5.65 8.23 -26.40
CA ILE A 339 -6.39 7.97 -25.15
C ILE A 339 -6.58 6.48 -24.91
N SER A 340 -6.84 5.69 -25.96
CA SER A 340 -6.99 4.23 -25.84
C SER A 340 -5.67 3.53 -25.54
N ALA A 341 -4.55 3.97 -26.15
CA ALA A 341 -3.23 3.46 -25.81
C ALA A 341 -2.85 3.76 -24.35
N LEU A 342 -3.09 5.00 -23.89
CA LEU A 342 -2.86 5.41 -22.50
C LEU A 342 -3.67 4.56 -21.51
N ARG A 343 -4.96 4.33 -21.81
CA ARG A 343 -5.83 3.46 -21.01
C ARG A 343 -5.30 2.04 -20.91
N ARG A 344 -4.86 1.43 -22.03
CA ARG A 344 -4.36 0.06 -22.05
C ARG A 344 -3.09 -0.08 -21.23
N VAL A 345 -2.12 0.81 -21.42
CA VAL A 345 -0.84 0.75 -20.68
C VAL A 345 -1.04 0.92 -19.17
N LEU A 346 -1.81 1.93 -18.74
CA LEU A 346 -2.06 2.17 -17.32
C LEU A 346 -2.85 1.03 -16.66
N THR A 347 -3.89 0.53 -17.34
CA THR A 347 -4.72 -0.57 -16.83
C THR A 347 -3.93 -1.87 -16.76
N ALA A 348 -3.12 -2.16 -17.79
CA ALA A 348 -2.22 -3.32 -17.80
C ALA A 348 -1.21 -3.26 -16.65
N TYR A 349 -0.62 -2.09 -16.38
CA TYR A 349 0.30 -1.92 -15.27
C TYR A 349 -0.38 -2.11 -13.91
N ALA A 350 -1.56 -1.49 -13.72
CA ALA A 350 -2.32 -1.63 -12.48
C ALA A 350 -2.71 -3.09 -12.19
N TYR A 351 -3.01 -3.87 -13.25
CA TYR A 351 -3.25 -5.31 -13.15
C TYR A 351 -1.98 -6.09 -12.78
N ARG A 352 -0.86 -5.79 -13.44
CA ARG A 352 0.43 -6.43 -13.18
C ARG A 352 0.87 -6.29 -11.72
N ASN A 353 0.73 -5.09 -11.15
CA ASN A 353 1.18 -4.80 -9.80
C ASN A 353 0.08 -4.13 -8.96
N PRO A 354 -0.87 -4.92 -8.42
CA PRO A 354 -1.99 -4.38 -7.65
C PRO A 354 -1.57 -3.68 -6.34
N LYS A 355 -0.34 -3.92 -5.86
CA LYS A 355 0.19 -3.25 -4.65
C LYS A 355 0.49 -1.77 -4.90
N ILE A 356 0.92 -1.44 -6.12
CA ILE A 356 1.07 -0.06 -6.58
C ILE A 356 -0.26 0.41 -7.16
N GLY A 357 -0.87 -0.40 -8.03
CA GLY A 357 -2.10 -0.08 -8.72
C GLY A 357 -1.90 1.11 -9.65
N TYR A 358 -2.67 2.17 -9.42
CA TYR A 358 -2.56 3.44 -10.14
C TYR A 358 -2.35 4.57 -9.13
N CYS A 359 -1.43 5.48 -9.47
CA CYS A 359 -1.16 6.70 -8.72
C CYS A 359 -1.29 7.89 -9.66
N GLN A 360 -2.03 8.91 -9.22
CA GLN A 360 -2.14 10.17 -9.95
C GLN A 360 -0.73 10.77 -10.13
N ALA A 361 -0.33 10.96 -11.39
CA ALA A 361 0.99 11.34 -11.93
C ALA A 361 1.47 10.32 -12.97
N MET A 362 1.12 9.04 -12.80
CA MET A 362 1.50 7.98 -13.75
C MET A 362 0.92 8.22 -15.13
N ASN A 363 -0.28 8.80 -15.22
CA ASN A 363 -0.90 9.20 -16.48
C ASN A 363 -0.07 10.23 -17.25
N ILE A 364 0.45 11.25 -16.57
CA ILE A 364 1.28 12.30 -17.16
C ILE A 364 2.59 11.71 -17.68
N LEU A 365 3.25 10.86 -16.87
CA LEU A 365 4.46 10.18 -17.27
C LEU A 365 4.21 9.26 -18.48
N THR A 366 3.20 8.41 -18.40
CA THR A 366 2.88 7.42 -19.45
C THR A 366 2.50 8.10 -20.76
N SER A 367 1.81 9.24 -20.71
CA SER A 367 1.55 10.06 -21.89
C SER A 367 2.84 10.44 -22.60
N VAL A 368 3.86 10.92 -21.88
CA VAL A 368 5.17 11.27 -22.49
C VAL A 368 5.90 10.03 -23.00
N LEU A 369 5.82 8.90 -22.31
CA LEU A 369 6.43 7.65 -22.79
C LEU A 369 5.80 7.20 -24.13
N LEU A 370 4.48 7.27 -24.26
CA LEU A 370 3.74 6.91 -25.48
C LEU A 370 4.01 7.85 -26.66
N LEU A 371 4.51 9.07 -26.41
CA LEU A 371 4.94 9.97 -27.47
C LEU A 371 6.17 9.43 -28.21
N TYR A 372 7.12 8.82 -27.49
CA TYR A 372 8.44 8.48 -28.04
C TYR A 372 8.75 6.99 -28.13
N ALA A 373 7.95 6.14 -27.47
CA ALA A 373 8.09 4.69 -27.49
C ALA A 373 6.83 4.01 -28.03
N LYS A 374 6.98 2.77 -28.51
CA LYS A 374 5.82 1.94 -28.89
C LYS A 374 5.00 1.59 -27.66
N GLU A 375 3.75 1.16 -27.85
CA GLU A 375 2.84 0.90 -26.73
C GLU A 375 3.39 -0.13 -25.71
N GLU A 376 3.94 -1.26 -26.18
CA GLU A 376 4.56 -2.27 -25.31
C GLU A 376 5.85 -1.75 -24.67
N GLU A 377 6.67 -0.99 -25.39
CA GLU A 377 7.88 -0.38 -24.86
C GLU A 377 7.54 0.62 -23.74
N ALA A 378 6.52 1.46 -23.94
CA ALA A 378 6.02 2.40 -22.94
C ALA A 378 5.53 1.69 -21.67
N PHE A 379 4.89 0.52 -21.80
CA PHE A 379 4.53 -0.32 -20.66
C PHE A 379 5.77 -0.78 -19.88
N TRP A 380 6.80 -1.29 -20.56
CA TRP A 380 8.03 -1.73 -19.88
C TRP A 380 8.85 -0.56 -19.30
N LEU A 381 8.83 0.61 -19.94
CA LEU A 381 9.39 1.84 -19.38
C LEU A 381 8.66 2.23 -18.09
N LEU A 382 7.31 2.18 -18.08
CA LEU A 382 6.53 2.45 -16.87
C LEU A 382 6.87 1.46 -15.75
N VAL A 383 6.99 0.17 -16.07
CA VAL A 383 7.45 -0.87 -15.12
C VAL A 383 8.83 -0.53 -14.56
N ALA A 384 9.79 -0.18 -15.41
CA ALA A 384 11.14 0.19 -14.97
C ALA A 384 11.12 1.45 -14.09
N VAL A 385 10.34 2.47 -14.44
CA VAL A 385 10.24 3.69 -13.64
C VAL A 385 9.64 3.40 -12.26
N CYS A 386 8.47 2.77 -12.21
CA CYS A 386 7.75 2.58 -10.95
C CYS A 386 8.38 1.53 -10.03
N GLU A 387 8.95 0.46 -10.58
CA GLU A 387 9.46 -0.65 -9.78
C GLU A 387 10.96 -0.54 -9.49
N ARG A 388 11.76 0.02 -10.41
CA ARG A 388 13.23 0.02 -10.32
C ARG A 388 13.82 1.40 -10.08
N MET A 389 13.45 2.41 -10.87
CA MET A 389 14.09 3.73 -10.82
C MET A 389 13.56 4.61 -9.69
N LEU A 390 12.26 4.54 -9.41
CA LEU A 390 11.56 5.30 -8.39
C LEU A 390 10.79 4.37 -7.43
N PRO A 391 11.49 3.48 -6.70
CA PRO A 391 10.83 2.55 -5.80
C PRO A 391 10.03 3.31 -4.73
N ASP A 392 8.80 2.85 -4.48
CA ASP A 392 7.85 3.42 -3.51
C ASP A 392 7.32 4.83 -3.83
N TYR A 393 7.59 5.40 -4.99
CA TYR A 393 7.05 6.72 -5.37
C TYR A 393 5.55 6.69 -5.61
N PHE A 394 5.08 5.66 -6.31
CA PHE A 394 3.70 5.56 -6.79
C PHE A 394 2.83 4.63 -5.94
N ASN A 395 3.32 4.20 -4.77
CA ASN A 395 2.46 3.48 -3.83
C ASN A 395 1.48 4.47 -3.17
N ARG A 396 0.41 3.96 -2.53
CA ARG A 396 -0.65 4.80 -1.95
C ARG A 396 -0.17 5.80 -0.89
N ARG A 397 0.99 5.56 -0.28
CA ARG A 397 1.61 6.43 0.74
C ARG A 397 2.77 7.27 0.20
N ILE A 398 3.07 7.17 -1.10
CA ILE A 398 4.12 7.90 -1.82
C ILE A 398 5.47 7.98 -1.07
N ILE A 399 5.82 6.91 -0.34
CA ILE A 399 6.94 6.93 0.62
C ILE A 399 8.25 7.30 -0.07
N GLY A 400 8.51 6.77 -1.27
CA GLY A 400 9.72 7.08 -2.03
C GLY A 400 9.83 8.57 -2.34
N ALA A 401 8.75 9.18 -2.82
CA ALA A 401 8.72 10.60 -3.16
C ALA A 401 8.95 11.49 -1.93
N LEU A 402 8.33 11.17 -0.80
CA LEU A 402 8.53 11.89 0.46
C LEU A 402 9.95 11.72 1.02
N VAL A 403 10.59 10.57 0.79
CA VAL A 403 12.00 10.37 1.14
C VAL A 403 12.89 11.28 0.32
N ASP A 404 12.72 11.32 -1.00
CA ASP A 404 13.54 12.19 -1.84
C ASP A 404 13.21 13.68 -1.64
N GLN A 405 12.00 14.02 -1.18
CA GLN A 405 11.66 15.35 -0.68
C GLN A 405 12.50 15.72 0.55
N ALA A 406 12.58 14.83 1.55
CA ALA A 406 13.43 15.06 2.73
C ALA A 406 14.93 15.11 2.38
N VAL A 407 15.38 14.31 1.40
CA VAL A 407 16.75 14.41 0.85
C VAL A 407 16.97 15.78 0.20
N PHE A 408 16.00 16.25 -0.57
CA PHE A 408 16.08 17.56 -1.22
C PHE A 408 16.14 18.71 -0.21
N GLU A 409 15.36 18.65 0.86
CA GLU A 409 15.41 19.63 1.95
C GLU A 409 16.80 19.72 2.61
N GLU A 410 17.47 18.58 2.78
CA GLU A 410 18.85 18.54 3.27
C GLU A 410 19.84 19.12 2.25
N LEU A 411 19.68 18.80 0.96
CA LEU A 411 20.50 19.41 -0.10
C LEU A 411 20.31 20.93 -0.19
N ILE A 412 19.08 21.45 -0.01
CA ILE A 412 18.82 22.88 0.04
C ILE A 412 19.55 23.51 1.23
N ARG A 413 19.54 22.86 2.39
CA ARG A 413 20.24 23.36 3.59
C ARG A 413 21.75 23.42 3.38
N ASP A 414 22.31 22.42 2.70
CA ASP A 414 23.76 22.32 2.48
C ASP A 414 24.24 23.28 1.38
N HIS A 415 23.46 23.45 0.30
CA HIS A 415 23.88 24.19 -0.89
C HIS A 415 23.29 25.59 -1.02
N LEU A 416 22.10 25.84 -0.45
CA LEU A 416 21.36 27.11 -0.53
C LEU A 416 20.94 27.59 0.88
N PRO A 417 21.89 27.74 1.83
CA PRO A 417 21.57 28.06 3.23
C PRO A 417 20.80 29.38 3.39
N GLN A 418 21.02 30.34 2.50
CA GLN A 418 20.32 31.63 2.48
C GLN A 418 18.80 31.48 2.38
N LEU A 419 18.32 30.49 1.61
CA LEU A 419 16.88 30.19 1.52
C LEU A 419 16.36 29.62 2.83
N THR A 420 17.12 28.74 3.48
CA THR A 420 16.71 28.14 4.76
C THR A 420 16.75 29.13 5.93
N GLU A 421 17.59 30.17 5.86
CA GLU A 421 17.62 31.25 6.84
C GLU A 421 16.42 32.20 6.70
N HIS A 422 15.99 32.48 5.46
CA HIS A 422 14.84 33.35 5.18
C HIS A 422 13.50 32.62 5.37
N MET A 423 13.39 31.40 4.83
CA MET A 423 12.21 30.53 4.91
C MET A 423 12.49 29.41 5.92
N THR A 424 12.39 29.74 7.21
CA THR A 424 12.75 28.82 8.31
C THR A 424 11.89 27.56 8.37
N ASP A 425 10.66 27.62 7.83
CA ASP A 425 9.81 26.46 7.67
C ASP A 425 10.01 25.85 6.28
N MET A 426 10.47 24.59 6.23
CA MET A 426 10.73 23.89 4.97
C MET A 426 9.45 23.49 4.23
N THR A 427 8.27 23.67 4.84
CA THR A 427 6.96 23.29 4.28
C THR A 427 6.71 23.83 2.87
N PHE A 428 7.16 25.04 2.55
CA PHE A 428 7.11 25.58 1.20
C PHE A 428 7.87 24.69 0.20
N PHE A 429 9.14 24.40 0.48
CA PHE A 429 9.99 23.56 -0.37
C PHE A 429 9.46 22.13 -0.47
N SER A 430 8.99 21.58 0.66
CA SER A 430 8.31 20.28 0.73
C SER A 430 7.12 20.22 -0.24
N SER A 431 6.26 21.24 -0.21
CA SER A 431 5.04 21.31 -1.01
C SER A 431 5.32 21.40 -2.51
N VAL A 432 6.22 22.31 -2.93
CA VAL A 432 6.53 22.50 -4.36
C VAL A 432 7.28 21.32 -4.96
N SER A 433 8.27 20.79 -4.24
CA SER A 433 9.15 19.72 -4.74
C SER A 433 8.44 18.38 -4.92
N LEU A 434 7.41 18.08 -4.12
CA LEU A 434 6.63 16.85 -4.28
C LEU A 434 5.99 16.76 -5.67
N SER A 435 5.44 17.88 -6.16
CA SER A 435 4.85 17.94 -7.49
C SER A 435 5.89 17.74 -8.60
N TRP A 436 7.08 18.31 -8.43
CA TRP A 436 8.19 18.18 -9.38
C TRP A 436 8.67 16.74 -9.48
N PHE A 437 8.78 16.04 -8.35
CA PHE A 437 9.33 14.69 -8.30
C PHE A 437 8.36 13.63 -8.77
N LEU A 438 7.06 13.76 -8.46
CA LEU A 438 6.04 12.81 -8.91
C LEU A 438 5.88 12.79 -10.43
N THR A 439 6.03 13.94 -11.10
CA THR A 439 5.87 14.06 -12.55
C THR A 439 7.17 14.26 -13.31
N LEU A 440 8.34 14.19 -12.64
CA LEU A 440 9.65 14.46 -13.26
C LEU A 440 9.71 15.82 -13.98
N PHE A 441 9.13 16.85 -13.36
CA PHE A 441 8.93 18.20 -13.89
C PHE A 441 8.00 18.32 -15.12
N ILE A 442 7.42 17.22 -15.64
CA ILE A 442 6.57 17.25 -16.84
C ILE A 442 5.33 18.15 -16.64
N SER A 443 4.80 18.24 -15.42
CA SER A 443 3.61 19.06 -15.15
C SER A 443 3.88 20.55 -15.01
N VAL A 444 5.14 20.96 -14.86
CA VAL A 444 5.51 22.37 -14.63
C VAL A 444 6.33 22.95 -15.77
N LEU A 445 7.07 22.13 -16.54
CA LEU A 445 7.82 22.57 -17.71
C LEU A 445 7.02 22.36 -19.01
N PRO A 446 7.23 23.22 -20.03
CA PRO A 446 6.79 22.91 -21.39
C PRO A 446 7.32 21.55 -21.85
N ILE A 447 6.52 20.80 -22.62
CA ILE A 447 6.84 19.42 -22.99
C ILE A 447 8.18 19.31 -23.73
N GLU A 448 8.52 20.30 -24.56
CA GLU A 448 9.78 20.35 -25.30
C GLU A 448 11.00 20.47 -24.39
N SER A 449 10.84 21.09 -23.22
CA SER A 449 11.87 21.21 -22.20
C SER A 449 11.87 20.00 -21.27
N ALA A 450 10.69 19.52 -20.89
CA ALA A 450 10.53 18.39 -19.97
C ALA A 450 11.18 17.10 -20.51
N VAL A 451 11.14 16.85 -21.82
CA VAL A 451 11.74 15.64 -22.41
C VAL A 451 13.26 15.58 -22.25
N ASN A 452 13.97 16.71 -22.27
CA ASN A 452 15.40 16.76 -21.98
C ASN A 452 15.71 16.41 -20.50
N VAL A 453 14.80 16.76 -19.58
CA VAL A 453 14.89 16.35 -18.17
C VAL A 453 14.66 14.86 -18.04
N VAL A 454 13.68 14.31 -18.77
CA VAL A 454 13.38 12.88 -18.84
C VAL A 454 14.56 12.09 -19.42
N ASP A 455 15.25 12.60 -20.45
CA ASP A 455 16.49 12.02 -20.99
C ASP A 455 17.55 11.86 -19.87
N CYS A 456 17.77 12.92 -19.09
CA CYS A 456 18.73 12.92 -17.98
C CYS A 456 18.28 11.99 -16.85
N PHE A 457 16.99 11.95 -16.52
CA PHE A 457 16.45 10.99 -15.55
C PHE A 457 16.66 9.55 -16.00
N PHE A 458 16.36 9.23 -17.26
CA PHE A 458 16.59 7.91 -17.79
C PHE A 458 18.06 7.53 -17.83
N TYR A 459 19.03 8.45 -17.74
CA TYR A 459 20.45 8.13 -17.67
C TYR A 459 21.04 8.15 -16.25
N ASP A 460 20.76 9.19 -15.47
CA ASP A 460 21.36 9.45 -14.14
C ASP A 460 20.40 9.16 -12.97
N GLY A 461 19.12 8.87 -13.24
CA GLY A 461 18.10 8.56 -12.23
C GLY A 461 17.66 9.77 -11.43
N ILE A 462 17.24 9.55 -10.18
CA ILE A 462 16.73 10.62 -9.30
C ILE A 462 17.76 11.73 -9.02
N LYS A 463 19.05 11.42 -9.13
CA LYS A 463 20.14 12.40 -8.98
C LYS A 463 19.96 13.61 -9.90
N ALA A 464 19.63 13.38 -11.17
CA ALA A 464 19.45 14.45 -12.15
C ALA A 464 18.29 15.38 -11.77
N ILE A 465 17.21 14.82 -11.23
CA ILE A 465 16.02 15.56 -10.80
C ILE A 465 16.32 16.44 -9.58
N LEU A 466 17.06 15.90 -8.59
CA LEU A 466 17.48 16.65 -7.40
C LEU A 466 18.43 17.80 -7.77
N GLN A 467 19.43 17.53 -8.61
CA GLN A 467 20.39 18.55 -9.08
C GLN A 467 19.67 19.66 -9.85
N LEU A 468 18.74 19.31 -10.75
CA LEU A 468 17.93 20.28 -11.47
C LEU A 468 17.07 21.12 -10.52
N GLY A 469 16.43 20.50 -9.53
CA GLY A 469 15.68 21.22 -8.50
C GLY A 469 16.52 22.25 -7.76
N LEU A 470 17.77 21.92 -7.39
CA LEU A 470 18.69 22.87 -6.75
C LEU A 470 19.01 24.03 -7.70
N ALA A 471 19.34 23.74 -8.95
CA ALA A 471 19.65 24.76 -9.95
C ALA A 471 18.47 25.72 -10.20
N ILE A 472 17.23 25.21 -10.19
CA ILE A 472 16.02 26.04 -10.34
C ILE A 472 15.85 27.00 -9.16
N LEU A 473 16.03 26.51 -7.92
CA LEU A 473 15.92 27.34 -6.71
C LEU A 473 17.01 28.40 -6.66
N ASP A 474 18.23 28.00 -6.97
CA ASP A 474 19.42 28.86 -7.03
C ASP A 474 19.29 29.96 -8.10
N TYR A 475 18.77 29.63 -9.29
CA TYR A 475 18.48 30.62 -10.33
C TYR A 475 17.45 31.68 -9.87
N ASN A 476 16.52 31.28 -9.01
CA ASN A 476 15.47 32.16 -8.48
C ASN A 476 15.78 32.68 -7.07
N LEU A 477 17.01 32.49 -6.56
CA LEU A 477 17.40 32.78 -5.18
C LEU A 477 17.03 34.20 -4.77
N ASP A 478 17.50 35.21 -5.51
CA ASP A 478 17.26 36.62 -5.17
C ASP A 478 15.77 36.95 -5.15
N LYS A 479 14.98 36.39 -6.07
CA LYS A 479 13.53 36.61 -6.12
C LYS A 479 12.83 35.96 -4.93
N LEU A 480 13.20 34.73 -4.60
CA LEU A 480 12.64 33.98 -3.47
C LEU A 480 12.95 34.68 -2.13
N LEU A 481 14.15 35.25 -1.98
CA LEU A 481 14.52 36.04 -0.80
C LEU A 481 13.70 37.34 -0.66
N THR A 482 13.16 37.86 -1.77
CA THR A 482 12.28 39.05 -1.74
C THR A 482 10.81 38.74 -1.50
N CYS A 483 10.40 37.48 -1.65
CA CYS A 483 9.02 37.05 -1.42
C CYS A 483 8.65 37.16 0.06
N LYS A 484 7.41 37.59 0.33
CA LYS A 484 6.89 37.76 1.70
C LYS A 484 6.08 36.57 2.18
N ASP A 485 5.54 35.79 1.25
CA ASP A 485 4.74 34.61 1.53
C ASP A 485 4.96 33.51 0.48
N ASP A 486 4.46 32.31 0.81
CA ASP A 486 4.57 31.12 -0.04
C ASP A 486 3.86 31.29 -1.39
N ALA A 487 2.77 32.07 -1.45
CA ALA A 487 1.99 32.25 -2.67
C ALA A 487 2.74 33.12 -3.70
N GLU A 488 3.40 34.18 -3.25
CA GLU A 488 4.33 34.98 -4.06
C GLU A 488 5.49 34.12 -4.58
N ALA A 489 6.06 33.26 -3.72
CA ALA A 489 7.15 32.37 -4.09
C ALA A 489 6.73 31.32 -5.13
N VAL A 490 5.56 30.69 -4.98
CA VAL A 490 4.98 29.79 -6.00
C VAL A 490 4.76 30.53 -7.31
N THR A 491 4.23 31.75 -7.28
CA THR A 491 3.98 32.56 -8.49
C THR A 491 5.29 32.92 -9.19
N ALA A 492 6.35 33.25 -8.45
CA ALA A 492 7.67 33.51 -9.00
C ALA A 492 8.26 32.29 -9.70
N LEU A 493 8.12 31.10 -9.11
CA LEU A 493 8.57 29.83 -9.69
C LEU A 493 7.77 29.44 -10.94
N ASN A 494 6.43 29.55 -10.90
CA ASN A 494 5.58 29.28 -12.07
C ASN A 494 5.94 30.19 -13.25
N ARG A 495 6.11 31.49 -12.99
CA ARG A 495 6.57 32.44 -14.02
C ARG A 495 7.97 32.08 -14.54
N PHE A 496 8.85 31.55 -13.71
CA PHE A 496 10.14 31.06 -14.18
C PHE A 496 9.97 29.87 -15.13
N PHE A 497 9.17 28.87 -14.75
CA PHE A 497 8.92 27.69 -15.57
C PHE A 497 8.32 28.03 -16.95
N ASP A 498 7.40 28.99 -17.02
CA ASP A 498 6.82 29.48 -18.29
C ASP A 498 7.87 30.10 -19.24
N ASN A 499 8.99 30.59 -18.68
CA ASN A 499 10.08 31.20 -19.44
C ASN A 499 11.20 30.20 -19.81
N VAL A 500 11.11 28.94 -19.37
CA VAL A 500 12.07 27.88 -19.73
C VAL A 500 11.71 27.31 -21.09
N ILE A 501 12.59 27.51 -22.07
CA ILE A 501 12.39 27.08 -23.46
C ILE A 501 13.47 26.09 -23.90
N ASN A 502 13.14 25.31 -24.93
CA ASN A 502 14.12 24.51 -25.65
C ASN A 502 14.36 25.12 -27.04
N LYS A 503 15.51 25.79 -27.24
CA LYS A 503 15.84 26.42 -28.54
C LYS A 503 16.09 25.40 -29.65
N ASP A 504 16.39 24.17 -29.29
CA ASP A 504 16.75 23.10 -30.22
C ASP A 504 15.56 22.17 -30.53
N SER A 505 14.39 22.39 -29.94
CA SER A 505 13.22 21.54 -30.15
C SER A 505 12.64 21.71 -31.57
N PRO A 506 12.40 20.61 -32.31
CA PRO A 506 11.75 20.64 -33.62
C PRO A 506 10.22 20.78 -33.52
N LEU A 507 9.63 20.53 -32.34
CA LEU A 507 8.21 20.74 -32.08
C LEU A 507 7.85 22.23 -32.30
N PRO A 508 6.69 22.54 -32.93
CA PRO A 508 6.21 23.91 -32.99
C PRO A 508 5.93 24.44 -31.59
N SER A 509 6.13 25.74 -31.37
CA SER A 509 5.85 26.42 -30.10
C SER A 509 4.35 26.47 -29.71
N SER A 510 3.52 25.61 -30.31
CA SER A 510 2.06 25.64 -30.25
C SER A 510 1.52 24.90 -29.02
N VAL A 511 2.04 25.21 -27.84
CA VAL A 511 1.52 24.76 -26.54
C VAL A 511 1.91 25.81 -25.48
N GLN A 512 1.56 27.08 -25.73
CA GLN A 512 1.59 28.08 -24.65
C GLN A 512 0.22 28.05 -23.97
N GLN A 513 0.22 27.68 -22.69
CA GLN A 513 -0.94 27.77 -21.82
C GLN A 513 -1.66 29.10 -22.06
N GLY A 514 -2.98 29.01 -22.27
CA GLY A 514 -3.80 30.14 -22.71
C GLY A 514 -3.63 31.39 -21.87
N SER A 515 -2.93 32.38 -22.42
CA SER A 515 -3.17 33.79 -22.11
C SER A 515 -3.02 34.60 -23.39
N ASN A 516 -4.15 34.90 -24.04
CA ASN A 516 -4.27 36.03 -24.94
C ASN A 516 -4.08 37.31 -24.12
N VAL A 517 -2.83 37.68 -23.85
CA VAL A 517 -2.47 39.02 -23.38
C VAL A 517 -1.60 39.60 -24.48
N SER A 518 -2.11 40.68 -25.06
CA SER A 518 -1.48 41.53 -26.06
C SER A 518 0.03 41.66 -25.88
N ASP A 519 0.75 41.46 -26.98
CA ASP A 519 2.15 41.80 -27.20
C ASP A 519 2.44 43.27 -26.82
N GLU A 520 2.70 43.53 -25.55
CA GLU A 520 3.42 44.71 -25.09
C GLU A 520 4.61 44.27 -24.24
N LYS A 521 5.77 44.20 -24.90
CA LYS A 521 7.13 44.39 -24.36
C LYS A 521 7.29 44.03 -22.88
N SER A 522 7.32 42.74 -22.56
CA SER A 522 7.97 42.30 -21.32
C SER A 522 9.32 41.68 -21.66
N SER A 523 10.38 42.39 -21.26
CA SER A 523 11.78 41.98 -21.34
C SER A 523 12.05 40.82 -20.38
N HIS A 524 11.44 39.66 -20.58
CA HIS A 524 11.72 38.48 -19.77
C HIS A 524 12.86 37.68 -20.40
N ILE A 525 13.92 37.50 -19.62
CA ILE A 525 15.07 36.65 -19.98
C ILE A 525 14.55 35.22 -20.11
N ARG A 526 14.52 34.69 -21.33
CA ARG A 526 14.18 33.28 -21.60
C ARG A 526 15.37 32.40 -21.23
N VAL A 527 15.12 31.33 -20.49
CA VAL A 527 16.15 30.39 -20.03
C VAL A 527 16.12 29.16 -20.92
N ASP A 528 17.28 28.72 -21.40
CA ASP A 528 17.37 27.48 -22.17
C ASP A 528 17.49 26.29 -21.23
N ILE A 529 16.66 25.26 -21.45
CA ILE A 529 16.71 24.04 -20.62
C ILE A 529 18.05 23.31 -20.71
N THR A 530 18.71 23.33 -21.87
CA THR A 530 20.02 22.65 -22.04
C THR A 530 21.12 23.37 -21.27
N ASP A 531 21.04 24.70 -21.18
CA ASP A 531 21.93 25.51 -20.37
C ASP A 531 21.68 25.26 -18.87
N LEU A 532 20.41 25.19 -18.46
CA LEU A 532 20.02 24.92 -17.07
C LEU A 532 20.46 23.52 -16.60
N ILE A 533 20.27 22.48 -17.44
CA ILE A 533 20.74 21.12 -17.14
C ILE A 533 22.27 21.08 -17.08
N ARG A 534 22.97 21.80 -17.98
CA ARG A 534 24.43 21.87 -17.94
C ARG A 534 24.93 22.54 -16.67
N GLU A 535 24.38 23.70 -16.32
CA GLU A 535 24.72 24.43 -15.09
C GLU A 535 24.45 23.58 -13.84
N SER A 536 23.32 22.87 -13.81
CA SER A 536 23.00 21.91 -12.76
C SER A 536 24.09 20.83 -12.60
N ASN A 537 24.56 20.24 -13.70
CA ASN A 537 25.62 19.24 -13.68
C ASN A 537 27.00 19.82 -13.32
N GLU A 538 27.29 21.05 -13.69
CA GLU A 538 28.57 21.71 -13.38
C GLU A 538 28.63 22.14 -11.91
N LYS A 539 27.57 22.77 -11.41
CA LYS A 539 27.51 23.32 -10.05
C LYS A 539 27.28 22.23 -8.99
N TYR A 540 26.42 21.26 -9.29
CA TYR A 540 26.04 20.18 -8.37
C TYR A 540 26.60 18.80 -8.75
N GLY A 541 27.56 18.74 -9.69
CA GLY A 541 28.17 17.50 -10.16
C GLY A 541 28.96 16.71 -9.11
N ASN A 542 29.28 17.34 -7.98
CA ASN A 542 29.96 16.70 -6.85
C ASN A 542 29.07 15.73 -6.09
N ILE A 543 27.74 15.86 -6.21
CA ILE A 543 26.77 14.98 -5.55
C ILE A 543 26.84 13.60 -6.19
N ARG A 544 27.27 12.59 -5.42
CA ARG A 544 27.38 11.21 -5.91
C ARG A 544 26.08 10.46 -5.68
N TYR A 545 25.87 9.40 -6.47
CA TYR A 545 24.74 8.49 -6.26
C TYR A 545 24.77 7.84 -4.86
N GLU A 546 25.97 7.52 -4.34
CA GLU A 546 26.09 6.90 -3.01
C GLU A 546 25.65 7.85 -1.89
N ASP A 547 25.90 9.16 -2.02
CA ASP A 547 25.49 10.16 -1.05
C ASP A 547 23.95 10.24 -1.00
N ILE A 548 23.30 10.36 -2.16
CA ILE A 548 21.84 10.35 -2.27
C ILE A 548 21.26 9.06 -1.69
N HIS A 549 21.85 7.91 -1.99
CA HIS A 549 21.38 6.63 -1.46
C HIS A 549 21.48 6.57 0.07
N SER A 550 22.59 7.04 0.65
CA SER A 550 22.78 7.12 2.10
C SER A 550 21.75 8.06 2.75
N MET A 551 21.53 9.25 2.16
CA MET A 551 20.52 10.20 2.62
C MET A 551 19.11 9.60 2.53
N ARG A 552 18.77 8.87 1.46
CA ARG A 552 17.49 8.15 1.33
C ARG A 552 17.32 7.12 2.45
N CYS A 553 18.35 6.31 2.74
CA CYS A 553 18.31 5.33 3.82
C CYS A 553 18.08 5.98 5.18
N ARG A 554 18.76 7.10 5.47
CA ARG A 554 18.60 7.85 6.73
C ARG A 554 17.22 8.50 6.87
N ASN A 555 16.74 9.17 5.82
CA ASN A 555 15.47 9.90 5.85
C ASN A 555 14.24 8.99 5.77
N ARG A 556 14.37 7.76 5.25
CA ARG A 556 13.27 6.80 5.14
C ARG A 556 12.57 6.48 6.45
N LEU A 557 13.31 6.25 7.52
CA LEU A 557 12.70 5.98 8.83
C LEU A 557 11.94 7.20 9.34
N TYR A 558 12.51 8.39 9.19
CA TYR A 558 11.90 9.65 9.61
C TYR A 558 10.57 9.92 8.88
N VAL A 559 10.56 9.77 7.55
CA VAL A 559 9.35 9.94 6.73
C VAL A 559 8.24 9.00 7.18
N ILE A 560 8.56 7.72 7.37
CA ILE A 560 7.51 6.77 7.69
C ILE A 560 7.02 6.96 9.14
N GLN A 561 7.89 7.34 10.09
CA GLN A 561 7.46 7.74 11.44
C GLN A 561 6.51 8.94 11.39
N THR A 562 6.81 9.93 10.54
CA THR A 562 5.98 11.13 10.37
C THR A 562 4.60 10.77 9.79
N LEU A 563 4.56 9.88 8.80
CA LEU A 563 3.31 9.36 8.25
C LEU A 563 2.49 8.61 9.32
N GLU A 564 3.12 7.74 10.10
CA GLU A 564 2.46 6.98 11.17
C GLU A 564 1.91 7.88 12.28
N GLU A 565 2.64 8.93 12.66
CA GLU A 565 2.17 9.93 13.62
C GLU A 565 1.00 10.71 13.05
N THR A 566 1.06 11.12 11.79
CA THR A 566 -0.03 11.83 11.10
C THR A 566 -1.30 10.96 11.03
N THR A 567 -1.16 9.68 10.68
CA THR A 567 -2.25 8.71 10.71
C THR A 567 -2.86 8.63 12.12
N LYS A 568 -2.03 8.45 13.16
CA LYS A 568 -2.51 8.40 14.55
C LYS A 568 -3.30 9.67 14.89
N GLN A 569 -2.75 10.85 14.61
CA GLN A 569 -3.43 12.12 14.90
C GLN A 569 -4.78 12.23 14.17
N ASN A 570 -4.88 11.74 12.94
CA ASN A 570 -6.15 11.68 12.21
C ASN A 570 -7.16 10.71 12.85
N VAL A 571 -6.72 9.52 13.30
CA VAL A 571 -7.57 8.59 14.05
C VAL A 571 -8.09 9.25 15.33
N LEU A 572 -7.20 9.84 16.13
CA LEU A 572 -7.55 10.46 17.41
C LEU A 572 -8.53 11.61 17.23
N ARG A 573 -8.33 12.44 16.19
CA ARG A 573 -9.24 13.56 15.86
C ARG A 573 -10.66 13.08 15.58
N VAL A 574 -10.83 12.04 14.76
CA VAL A 574 -12.17 11.50 14.44
C VAL A 574 -12.81 10.85 15.67
N VAL A 575 -12.07 9.99 16.36
CA VAL A 575 -12.60 9.28 17.53
C VAL A 575 -13.01 10.24 18.65
N SER A 576 -12.25 11.34 18.86
CA SER A 576 -12.56 12.34 19.89
C SER A 576 -13.91 13.06 19.71
N GLN A 577 -14.55 12.96 18.54
CA GLN A 577 -15.88 13.51 18.30
C GLN A 577 -16.99 12.60 18.86
N ASP A 578 -16.72 11.31 18.98
CA ASP A 578 -17.71 10.28 19.31
C ASP A 578 -17.61 9.77 20.75
N VAL A 579 -16.54 10.14 21.48
CA VAL A 579 -16.24 9.63 22.84
C VAL A 579 -15.99 10.77 23.83
N LYS A 580 -16.27 10.53 25.11
CA LYS A 580 -16.08 11.50 26.20
C LYS A 580 -14.65 11.51 26.77
N LEU A 581 -13.80 10.54 26.40
CA LEU A 581 -12.38 10.49 26.76
C LEU A 581 -11.61 11.72 26.25
N SER A 582 -10.66 12.21 27.04
CA SER A 582 -9.77 13.29 26.62
C SER A 582 -8.79 12.83 25.54
N LEU A 583 -8.28 13.78 24.72
CA LEU A 583 -7.28 13.48 23.67
C LEU A 583 -6.02 12.79 24.21
N HIS A 584 -5.61 13.12 25.44
CA HIS A 584 -4.46 12.48 26.09
C HIS A 584 -4.76 11.02 26.45
N GLU A 585 -5.94 10.74 27.01
CA GLU A 585 -6.35 9.35 27.34
C GLU A 585 -6.51 8.51 26.08
N LEU A 586 -7.01 9.09 24.98
CA LEU A 586 -7.12 8.41 23.70
C LEU A 586 -5.75 8.11 23.07
N ASP A 587 -4.78 9.03 23.15
CA ASP A 587 -3.41 8.76 22.69
C ASP A 587 -2.79 7.57 23.44
N GLU A 588 -2.95 7.53 24.76
CA GLU A 588 -2.47 6.41 25.58
C GLU A 588 -3.17 5.10 25.24
N LEU A 589 -4.50 5.13 25.10
CA LEU A 589 -5.30 3.98 24.72
C LEU A 589 -4.89 3.45 23.34
N TYR A 590 -4.64 4.34 22.38
CA TYR A 590 -4.16 3.99 21.05
C TYR A 590 -2.79 3.33 21.08
N VAL A 591 -1.87 3.83 21.91
CA VAL A 591 -0.55 3.20 22.10
C VAL A 591 -0.69 1.78 22.68
N ILE A 592 -1.58 1.57 23.65
CA ILE A 592 -1.83 0.24 24.24
C ILE A 592 -2.47 -0.70 23.21
N PHE A 593 -3.45 -0.22 22.46
CA PHE A 593 -4.12 -0.95 21.38
C PHE A 593 -3.12 -1.40 20.31
N LYS A 594 -2.35 -0.46 19.77
CA LYS A 594 -1.32 -0.73 18.74
C LYS A 594 -0.23 -1.67 19.29
N LYS A 595 0.08 -1.57 20.59
CA LYS A 595 1.05 -2.46 21.25
C LYS A 595 0.59 -3.91 21.31
N GLU A 596 -0.68 -4.18 21.63
CA GLU A 596 -1.18 -5.56 21.64
C GLU A 596 -1.23 -6.16 20.23
N LEU A 597 -1.59 -5.35 19.23
CA LEU A 597 -1.56 -5.74 17.82
C LEU A 597 -0.17 -6.27 17.41
N PHE A 598 0.88 -5.48 17.67
CA PHE A 598 2.25 -5.87 17.35
C PHE A 598 2.82 -6.95 18.28
N PHE A 599 2.24 -7.16 19.46
CA PHE A 599 2.70 -8.21 20.36
C PHE A 599 2.42 -9.60 19.78
N SER A 600 1.22 -9.82 19.23
CA SER A 600 0.84 -11.10 18.60
C SER A 600 1.75 -11.44 17.41
N TYR A 601 2.20 -10.43 16.66
CA TYR A 601 3.11 -10.55 15.50
C TYR A 601 4.44 -11.24 15.83
N TYR A 602 5.06 -10.94 16.98
CA TYR A 602 6.40 -11.46 17.31
C TYR A 602 6.38 -12.79 18.04
N TRP A 603 5.30 -13.07 18.76
CA TRP A 603 5.28 -14.10 19.80
C TRP A 603 4.21 -15.17 19.57
N CYS A 604 3.27 -14.97 18.65
CA CYS A 604 2.26 -15.95 18.28
C CYS A 604 2.52 -16.44 16.83
N LEU A 605 3.08 -17.65 16.69
CA LEU A 605 3.48 -18.25 15.41
C LEU A 605 2.31 -18.57 14.45
N SER A 606 1.07 -18.28 14.84
CA SER A 606 -0.15 -18.75 14.15
C SER A 606 -1.19 -17.66 13.88
N CYS A 607 -0.84 -16.37 13.96
CA CYS A 607 -1.82 -15.29 13.85
C CYS A 607 -1.90 -14.75 12.40
N PRO A 608 -3.03 -14.93 11.68
CA PRO A 608 -3.19 -14.46 10.29
C PRO A 608 -3.30 -12.93 10.15
N VAL A 609 -3.12 -12.16 11.22
CA VAL A 609 -3.41 -10.71 11.28
C VAL A 609 -2.55 -9.86 10.35
N LEU A 610 -1.37 -10.35 9.94
CA LEU A 610 -0.58 -9.68 8.89
C LEU A 610 -1.19 -9.68 7.50
N LYS A 611 -2.23 -10.49 7.26
CA LYS A 611 -3.02 -10.37 6.03
C LYS A 611 -3.90 -9.10 6.03
N TYR A 612 -4.12 -8.46 7.18
CA TYR A 612 -5.07 -7.35 7.33
C TYR A 612 -4.45 -5.97 7.53
N HIS A 613 -3.15 -5.86 7.86
CA HIS A 613 -2.48 -4.56 7.81
C HIS A 613 -2.20 -4.18 6.35
N ASP A 614 -3.17 -3.51 5.75
CA ASP A 614 -3.05 -2.91 4.43
C ASP A 614 -2.95 -1.39 4.59
N PRO A 615 -1.75 -0.81 4.43
CA PRO A 615 -1.56 0.64 4.56
C PRO A 615 -2.26 1.43 3.47
N SER A 616 -2.79 0.77 2.45
CA SER A 616 -3.64 1.41 1.48
C SER A 616 -4.97 1.82 2.14
N LEU A 617 -5.51 1.08 3.10
CA LEU A 617 -6.83 1.34 3.70
C LEU A 617 -6.94 2.73 4.38
N PRO A 618 -8.16 3.28 4.52
CA PRO A 618 -8.42 4.49 5.30
C PRO A 618 -7.80 4.41 6.71
N TYR A 619 -7.41 5.55 7.28
CA TYR A 619 -6.63 5.59 8.53
C TYR A 619 -7.29 4.87 9.73
N LEU A 620 -8.62 4.74 9.75
CA LEU A 620 -9.35 3.98 10.78
C LEU A 620 -9.21 2.46 10.61
N GLU A 621 -9.12 1.97 9.38
CA GLU A 621 -9.10 0.55 9.03
C GLU A 621 -7.67 -0.02 8.93
N GLN A 622 -6.64 0.85 8.96
CA GLN A 622 -5.23 0.41 8.88
C GLN A 622 -4.81 -0.52 10.02
N TYR A 623 -5.40 -0.35 11.20
CA TYR A 623 -5.07 -1.10 12.40
C TYR A 623 -6.32 -1.70 13.02
N GLN A 624 -6.48 -3.01 12.83
CA GLN A 624 -7.56 -3.79 13.41
C GLN A 624 -7.00 -4.94 14.26
N ILE A 625 -7.74 -5.32 15.29
CA ILE A 625 -7.40 -6.42 16.20
C ILE A 625 -8.39 -7.57 16.04
N ASP A 626 -7.89 -8.80 16.19
CA ASP A 626 -8.73 -10.00 16.21
C ASP A 626 -9.35 -10.24 17.61
N CYS A 627 -10.22 -11.25 17.70
CA CYS A 627 -10.89 -11.61 18.95
C CYS A 627 -9.92 -11.97 20.10
N GLN A 628 -8.76 -12.56 19.80
CA GLN A 628 -7.78 -12.94 20.82
C GLN A 628 -7.07 -11.71 21.40
N GLN A 629 -6.67 -10.79 20.53
CA GLN A 629 -6.06 -9.51 20.88
C GLN A 629 -7.06 -8.63 21.64
N PHE A 630 -8.31 -8.57 21.19
CA PHE A 630 -9.39 -7.87 21.89
C PHE A 630 -9.59 -8.42 23.29
N ARG A 631 -9.63 -9.74 23.48
CA ARG A 631 -9.76 -10.37 24.80
C ARG A 631 -8.64 -9.95 25.75
N ALA A 632 -7.39 -9.92 25.26
CA ALA A 632 -6.24 -9.49 26.06
C ALA A 632 -6.37 -8.02 26.51
N LEU A 633 -6.75 -7.13 25.59
CA LEU A 633 -7.01 -5.72 25.90
C LEU A 633 -8.19 -5.54 26.85
N TYR A 634 -9.27 -6.30 26.66
CA TYR A 634 -10.46 -6.25 27.50
C TYR A 634 -10.12 -6.60 28.96
N HIS A 635 -9.36 -7.66 29.20
CA HIS A 635 -8.93 -8.02 30.56
C HIS A 635 -8.06 -6.94 31.23
N LEU A 636 -7.28 -6.23 30.42
CA LEU A 636 -6.36 -5.21 30.90
C LEU A 636 -7.09 -3.90 31.23
N LEU A 637 -8.06 -3.52 30.40
CA LEU A 637 -8.64 -2.18 30.37
C LEU A 637 -10.09 -2.11 30.84
N SER A 638 -10.86 -3.19 30.79
CA SER A 638 -12.26 -3.18 31.21
C SER A 638 -12.38 -2.99 32.73
N PRO A 639 -13.29 -2.12 33.23
CA PRO A 639 -13.58 -2.02 34.65
C PRO A 639 -14.25 -3.30 35.18
N TRP A 640 -14.88 -4.08 34.30
CA TRP A 640 -15.62 -5.32 34.60
C TRP A 640 -14.74 -6.59 34.55
N ALA A 641 -13.44 -6.45 34.32
CA ALA A 641 -12.50 -7.56 34.18
C ALA A 641 -12.31 -8.43 35.45
N HIS A 642 -12.73 -7.93 36.62
CA HIS A 642 -12.69 -8.66 37.88
C HIS A 642 -13.81 -9.71 38.01
N SER A 643 -14.82 -9.66 37.14
CA SER A 643 -15.94 -10.60 37.16
C SER A 643 -15.51 -12.01 36.76
N ALA A 644 -16.13 -13.03 37.37
CA ALA A 644 -15.87 -14.45 37.05
C ALA A 644 -16.16 -14.80 35.57
N ASN A 645 -17.03 -14.01 34.91
CA ASN A 645 -17.44 -14.21 33.51
C ASN A 645 -16.69 -13.31 32.51
N LYS A 646 -15.51 -12.75 32.88
CA LYS A 646 -14.73 -11.81 32.05
C LYS A 646 -14.51 -12.27 30.60
N ASP A 647 -14.31 -13.57 30.39
CA ASP A 647 -14.08 -14.15 29.06
C ASP A 647 -15.33 -14.14 28.19
N SER A 648 -16.49 -14.47 28.78
CA SER A 648 -17.77 -14.41 28.08
C SER A 648 -18.15 -12.97 27.76
N LEU A 649 -17.92 -12.04 28.69
CA LEU A 649 -18.16 -10.61 28.46
C LEU A 649 -17.26 -10.04 27.36
N ALA A 650 -15.98 -10.43 27.33
CA ALA A 650 -15.07 -10.01 26.26
C ALA A 650 -15.55 -10.52 24.88
N LEU A 651 -15.97 -11.79 24.79
CA LEU A 651 -16.48 -12.36 23.54
C LEU A 651 -17.79 -11.70 23.07
N TRP A 652 -18.74 -11.49 23.98
CA TRP A 652 -20.01 -10.85 23.63
C TRP A 652 -19.79 -9.39 23.24
N THR A 653 -18.85 -8.70 23.88
CA THR A 653 -18.49 -7.32 23.51
C THR A 653 -17.85 -7.30 22.13
N PHE A 654 -16.95 -8.23 21.82
CA PHE A 654 -16.36 -8.35 20.49
C PHE A 654 -17.43 -8.50 19.40
N ARG A 655 -18.34 -9.46 19.57
CA ARG A 655 -19.43 -9.72 18.60
C ARG A 655 -20.42 -8.58 18.46
N LEU A 656 -20.63 -7.82 19.53
CA LEU A 656 -21.50 -6.65 19.48
C LEU A 656 -20.88 -5.52 18.64
N LEU A 657 -19.56 -5.38 18.68
CA LEU A 657 -18.81 -4.36 17.95
C LEU A 657 -18.53 -4.75 16.49
N ASP A 658 -18.37 -6.05 16.21
CA ASP A 658 -18.18 -6.62 14.87
C ASP A 658 -19.50 -6.61 14.05
N GLU A 659 -20.05 -5.41 13.81
CA GLU A 659 -21.30 -5.21 13.07
C GLU A 659 -21.20 -5.72 11.62
N ASN A 660 -20.02 -5.63 11.00
CA ASN A 660 -19.74 -6.06 9.64
C ASN A 660 -19.38 -7.56 9.53
N SER A 661 -19.22 -8.26 10.66
CA SER A 661 -18.90 -9.69 10.74
C SER A 661 -17.60 -10.06 10.02
N ASP A 662 -16.62 -9.16 9.98
CA ASP A 662 -15.31 -9.40 9.38
C ASP A 662 -14.31 -10.03 10.37
N CYS A 663 -14.73 -10.23 11.62
CA CYS A 663 -13.94 -10.76 12.74
C CYS A 663 -12.75 -9.86 13.12
N LEU A 664 -12.87 -8.56 12.87
CA LEU A 664 -11.85 -7.56 13.16
C LEU A 664 -12.50 -6.34 13.82
N ILE A 665 -11.78 -5.72 14.76
CA ILE A 665 -12.25 -4.51 15.44
C ILE A 665 -11.22 -3.40 15.25
N ASN A 666 -11.67 -2.23 14.79
CA ASN A 666 -10.83 -1.05 14.65
C ASN A 666 -10.74 -0.24 15.96
N PHE A 667 -9.87 0.76 16.00
CA PHE A 667 -9.67 1.57 17.20
C PHE A 667 -10.91 2.38 17.61
N LYS A 668 -11.73 2.83 16.65
CA LYS A 668 -12.97 3.58 16.93
C LYS A 668 -13.95 2.71 17.70
N GLU A 669 -14.29 1.53 17.18
CA GLU A 669 -15.17 0.55 17.83
C GLU A 669 -14.67 0.16 19.23
N PHE A 670 -13.37 -0.12 19.35
CA PHE A 670 -12.74 -0.47 20.62
C PHE A 670 -12.85 0.68 21.64
N SER A 671 -12.51 1.90 21.24
CA SER A 671 -12.53 3.07 22.12
C SER A 671 -13.95 3.47 22.52
N SER A 672 -14.95 3.36 21.64
CA SER A 672 -16.35 3.61 21.97
C SER A 672 -16.87 2.66 23.05
N ALA A 673 -16.52 1.38 23.00
CA ALA A 673 -16.91 0.42 24.03
C ALA A 673 -16.28 0.73 25.39
N ILE A 674 -14.99 1.09 25.39
CA ILE A 674 -14.27 1.50 26.60
C ILE A 674 -14.86 2.79 27.16
N ASP A 675 -15.16 3.78 26.32
CA ASP A 675 -15.75 5.06 26.76
C ASP A 675 -17.11 4.85 27.44
N ILE A 676 -18.00 4.02 26.89
CA ILE A 676 -19.28 3.68 27.53
C ILE A 676 -19.08 3.05 28.92
N MET A 677 -18.09 2.16 29.07
CA MET A 677 -17.83 1.49 30.35
C MET A 677 -17.33 2.45 31.44
N TYR A 678 -16.57 3.48 31.09
CA TYR A 678 -16.02 4.45 32.05
C TYR A 678 -16.90 5.70 32.20
N ASN A 679 -17.17 6.38 31.09
CA ASN A 679 -17.83 7.69 31.02
C ASN A 679 -19.32 7.61 30.66
N GLY A 680 -19.85 6.41 30.42
CA GLY A 680 -21.27 6.21 30.14
C GLY A 680 -22.14 6.56 31.36
N ASN A 681 -23.29 7.19 31.10
CA ASN A 681 -24.33 7.36 32.10
C ASN A 681 -24.98 6.01 32.44
N PHE A 682 -25.80 5.97 33.50
CA PHE A 682 -26.48 4.75 33.94
C PHE A 682 -27.19 4.01 32.80
N THR A 683 -27.95 4.75 31.98
CA THR A 683 -28.72 4.19 30.86
C THR A 683 -27.83 3.61 29.77
N GLU A 684 -26.74 4.28 29.41
CA GLU A 684 -25.77 3.84 28.40
C GLU A 684 -25.08 2.53 28.83
N LYS A 685 -24.60 2.47 30.08
CA LYS A 685 -23.97 1.27 30.67
C LYS A 685 -24.94 0.09 30.73
N LEU A 686 -26.18 0.36 31.15
CA LEU A 686 -27.22 -0.66 31.20
C LEU A 686 -27.63 -1.14 29.80
N LYS A 687 -27.73 -0.23 28.83
CA LYS A 687 -28.02 -0.55 27.42
C LYS A 687 -26.93 -1.44 26.82
N LEU A 688 -25.66 -1.17 27.12
CA LEU A 688 -24.54 -2.03 26.72
C LEU A 688 -24.69 -3.43 27.33
N LEU A 689 -24.86 -3.54 28.65
CA LEU A 689 -25.05 -4.82 29.32
C LEU A 689 -26.26 -5.58 28.80
N PHE A 690 -27.37 -4.90 28.52
CA PHE A 690 -28.57 -5.51 27.93
C PHE A 690 -28.27 -6.09 26.55
N LYS A 691 -27.62 -5.32 25.66
CA LYS A 691 -27.22 -5.78 24.32
C LYS A 691 -26.29 -6.99 24.34
N LEU A 692 -25.39 -7.10 25.32
CA LEU A 692 -24.50 -8.26 25.48
C LEU A 692 -25.25 -9.58 25.75
N HIS A 693 -26.48 -9.51 26.27
CA HIS A 693 -27.30 -10.69 26.62
C HIS A 693 -28.38 -10.99 25.57
N ILE A 694 -28.27 -10.37 24.39
CA ILE A 694 -29.20 -10.54 23.26
C ILE A 694 -28.39 -10.88 21.99
N PRO A 695 -28.93 -11.68 21.06
CA PRO A 695 -28.32 -11.87 19.73
C PRO A 695 -28.12 -10.54 18.98
N PRO A 696 -27.02 -10.35 18.24
CA PRO A 696 -26.01 -11.34 17.85
C PRO A 696 -24.88 -11.58 18.88
N ALA A 697 -24.80 -10.78 19.95
CA ALA A 697 -23.73 -10.89 20.93
C ALA A 697 -23.80 -12.19 21.75
N TYR A 698 -24.98 -12.48 22.30
CA TYR A 698 -25.21 -13.62 23.20
C TYR A 698 -25.35 -14.96 22.47
N THR A 699 -24.64 -15.97 22.96
CA THR A 699 -24.82 -17.39 22.61
C THR A 699 -24.91 -18.21 23.89
N GLU A 700 -25.87 -19.15 23.97
CA GLU A 700 -26.00 -20.07 25.12
C GLU A 700 -24.80 -21.02 25.20
N VAL A 701 -23.73 -20.58 25.85
CA VAL A 701 -22.63 -21.46 26.22
C VAL A 701 -23.06 -22.21 27.46
N LYS A 702 -23.22 -23.53 27.38
CA LYS A 702 -23.44 -24.38 28.56
C LYS A 702 -22.22 -24.22 29.48
N SER A 703 -22.38 -23.52 30.59
CA SER A 703 -21.34 -23.37 31.61
C SER A 703 -20.97 -24.75 32.16
N LYS A 704 -19.71 -25.18 32.00
CA LYS A 704 -19.13 -26.33 32.73
C LYS A 704 -18.72 -25.88 34.14
N ASP A 705 -18.79 -26.82 35.08
CA ASP A 705 -18.57 -26.62 36.52
C ASP A 705 -17.32 -25.78 36.89
N PRO A 706 -17.40 -24.94 37.93
CA PRO A 706 -16.32 -24.07 38.40
C PRO A 706 -15.14 -24.81 39.09
N SER A 707 -15.04 -26.15 38.95
CA SER A 707 -14.06 -26.98 39.65
C SER A 707 -12.83 -27.37 38.83
N LYS A 708 -12.67 -26.85 37.61
CA LYS A 708 -11.44 -27.03 36.80
C LYS A 708 -10.75 -25.68 36.60
N GLY A 709 -9.50 -25.61 37.01
CA GLY A 709 -8.68 -24.40 37.02
C GLY A 709 -8.49 -23.74 35.66
N ASP A 710 -7.94 -22.53 35.74
CA ASP A 710 -7.75 -21.41 34.77
C ASP A 710 -7.17 -21.71 33.36
N GLU A 711 -7.26 -22.94 32.84
CA GLU A 711 -6.87 -23.27 31.46
C GLU A 711 -8.05 -23.82 30.66
N LEU A 712 -8.55 -23.01 29.72
CA LEU A 712 -9.45 -23.47 28.67
C LEU A 712 -8.78 -24.60 27.87
N SER A 713 -9.52 -25.68 27.66
CA SER A 713 -9.08 -26.85 26.91
C SER A 713 -8.77 -26.52 25.44
N LYS A 714 -7.86 -27.29 24.81
CA LYS A 714 -7.56 -27.16 23.36
C LYS A 714 -8.81 -27.20 22.47
N GLU A 715 -9.88 -27.85 22.93
CA GLU A 715 -11.17 -27.95 22.25
C GLU A 715 -11.95 -26.62 22.29
N GLU A 716 -11.86 -25.86 23.38
CA GLU A 716 -12.42 -24.51 23.46
C GLU A 716 -11.65 -23.55 22.56
N LEU A 717 -10.32 -23.61 22.54
CA LEU A 717 -9.49 -22.81 21.62
C LEU A 717 -9.78 -23.14 20.14
N LEU A 718 -10.07 -24.40 19.82
CA LEU A 718 -10.51 -24.83 18.48
C LEU A 718 -11.94 -24.34 18.17
N TYR A 719 -12.85 -24.36 19.16
CA TYR A 719 -14.20 -23.81 19.03
C TYR A 719 -14.20 -22.28 18.86
N PHE A 720 -13.30 -21.56 19.54
CA PHE A 720 -13.07 -20.11 19.38
C PHE A 720 -12.59 -19.73 17.97
N SER A 721 -11.91 -20.64 17.28
CA SER A 721 -11.42 -20.42 15.91
C SER A 721 -12.40 -20.82 14.79
N GLN A 722 -13.52 -21.50 15.09
CA GLN A 722 -14.37 -22.18 14.09
C GLN A 722 -15.79 -21.61 13.90
N LEU A 723 -16.15 -20.51 14.58
CA LEU A 723 -17.47 -19.89 14.39
C LEU A 723 -17.50 -19.01 13.13
N HIS A 724 -17.46 -19.64 11.96
CA HIS A 724 -17.98 -19.04 10.74
C HIS A 724 -19.52 -18.95 10.83
N VAL A 725 -20.06 -17.75 10.68
CA VAL A 725 -21.52 -17.50 10.72
C VAL A 725 -22.18 -18.00 9.44
N SER A 726 -22.85 -19.15 9.48
CA SER A 726 -23.88 -19.50 8.49
C SER A 726 -25.27 -19.13 9.03
N LYS A 727 -26.04 -18.35 8.25
CA LYS A 727 -27.43 -17.94 8.53
C LYS A 727 -28.36 -19.16 8.74
N PRO A 728 -29.39 -19.05 9.60
CA PRO A 728 -30.38 -20.13 9.75
C PRO A 728 -31.28 -20.19 8.51
N THR A 729 -31.25 -21.33 7.83
CA THR A 729 -32.06 -21.66 6.64
C THR A 729 -33.41 -22.22 7.09
N ASN A 730 -34.52 -21.69 6.55
CA ASN A 730 -35.82 -22.35 6.60
C ASN A 730 -36.22 -22.82 5.17
N VAL A 731 -35.97 -24.11 4.93
CA VAL A 731 -36.75 -25.12 4.19
C VAL A 731 -37.27 -24.86 2.74
N LYS A 732 -36.68 -25.64 1.80
CA LYS A 732 -37.18 -26.24 0.53
C LYS A 732 -37.58 -25.25 -0.59
N GLU A 733 -37.00 -25.28 -1.79
CA GLU A 733 -36.97 -26.38 -2.77
C GLU A 733 -35.97 -26.05 -3.92
N ALA A 734 -35.64 -27.07 -4.71
CA ALA A 734 -34.97 -27.08 -6.03
C ALA A 734 -33.42 -27.13 -6.08
N GLU A 735 -32.95 -28.37 -6.29
CA GLU A 735 -31.64 -28.70 -6.87
C GLU A 735 -31.45 -28.02 -8.24
N SER A 736 -30.30 -27.39 -8.48
CA SER A 736 -29.44 -27.63 -9.66
C SER A 736 -28.22 -26.71 -9.72
N LEU A 737 -27.14 -27.27 -10.27
CA LEU A 737 -25.84 -26.69 -10.65
C LEU A 737 -24.80 -26.35 -9.56
N LYS A 738 -23.79 -27.23 -9.51
CA LYS A 738 -22.40 -26.96 -9.10
C LYS A 738 -21.88 -25.66 -9.71
N ASN A 739 -21.34 -24.77 -8.88
CA ASN A 739 -20.18 -23.93 -9.18
C ASN A 739 -19.65 -23.30 -7.88
N SER A 740 -18.36 -23.51 -7.62
CA SER A 740 -17.57 -22.92 -6.53
C SER A 740 -17.45 -21.39 -6.68
N PRO A 741 -17.56 -20.59 -5.60
CA PRO A 741 -17.17 -19.19 -5.64
C PRO A 741 -15.79 -18.98 -5.00
N GLU A 742 -14.76 -18.90 -5.84
CA GLU A 742 -13.64 -17.97 -5.62
C GLU A 742 -14.08 -16.60 -6.15
N LYS A 743 -14.50 -15.69 -5.26
CA LYS A 743 -14.60 -14.24 -5.50
C LYS A 743 -14.37 -13.58 -4.14
N GLY A 744 -13.40 -12.70 -3.94
CA GLY A 744 -13.15 -11.50 -4.73
C GLY A 744 -13.43 -10.35 -3.78
N LYS A 745 -12.37 -9.73 -3.24
CA LYS A 745 -12.45 -8.62 -2.29
C LYS A 745 -13.36 -7.52 -2.86
N GLY A 746 -14.49 -7.31 -2.20
CA GLY A 746 -15.52 -6.36 -2.59
C GLY A 746 -14.98 -4.92 -2.57
N LYS A 747 -15.43 -4.16 -3.56
CA LYS A 747 -15.20 -2.74 -3.78
C LYS A 747 -15.50 -1.92 -2.51
N VAL A 748 -14.64 -0.95 -2.20
CA VAL A 748 -15.06 0.22 -1.42
C VAL A 748 -15.78 1.14 -2.41
N ASP A 749 -17.09 0.98 -2.49
CA ASP A 749 -17.96 1.88 -3.25
C ASP A 749 -18.00 3.22 -2.48
N ILE A 750 -17.35 4.26 -3.01
CA ILE A 750 -17.27 5.59 -2.38
C ILE A 750 -18.68 6.21 -2.26
N GLN A 751 -19.62 5.83 -3.12
CA GLN A 751 -21.01 6.25 -3.02
C GLN A 751 -21.69 5.52 -1.85
N ALA A 752 -21.47 4.21 -1.72
CA ALA A 752 -21.92 3.46 -0.55
C ALA A 752 -21.23 3.92 0.74
N TYR A 753 -19.97 4.35 0.67
CA TYR A 753 -19.19 4.86 1.79
C TYR A 753 -19.62 6.27 2.17
N LEU A 754 -19.96 7.15 1.22
CA LEU A 754 -20.57 8.45 1.50
C LEU A 754 -22.00 8.28 2.02
N SER A 755 -22.75 7.31 1.51
CA SER A 755 -24.05 6.92 2.08
C SER A 755 -23.90 6.28 3.45
N GLN A 756 -22.85 5.49 3.72
CA GLN A 756 -22.53 4.91 5.02
C GLN A 756 -22.01 5.96 5.99
N TRP A 757 -21.19 6.92 5.57
CA TRP A 757 -20.76 8.07 6.35
C TRP A 757 -21.94 8.99 6.64
N GLN A 758 -22.81 9.18 5.66
CA GLN A 758 -24.03 9.96 5.83
C GLN A 758 -25.02 9.21 6.72
N ASP A 759 -25.10 7.88 6.66
CA ASP A 759 -25.87 7.02 7.57
C ASP A 759 -25.24 6.93 8.96
N GLU A 760 -23.91 7.00 9.10
CA GLU A 760 -23.18 7.07 10.38
C GLU A 760 -23.34 8.44 11.03
N LEU A 761 -23.29 9.53 10.25
CA LEU A 761 -23.70 10.87 10.68
C LEU A 761 -25.21 10.94 10.99
N SER A 762 -26.00 10.04 10.39
CA SER A 762 -27.45 9.92 10.59
C SER A 762 -27.86 8.79 11.54
N LYS A 763 -26.92 8.08 12.20
CA LYS A 763 -27.21 7.09 13.24
C LYS A 763 -27.80 7.88 14.42
N LYS A 764 -29.08 8.23 14.30
CA LYS A 764 -29.92 8.68 15.38
C LYS A 764 -29.76 7.65 16.48
N GLU A 765 -29.54 8.11 17.71
CA GLU A 765 -29.61 7.27 18.90
C GLU A 765 -30.78 6.31 18.74
N GLU A 766 -30.49 5.00 18.63
CA GLU A 766 -31.53 3.98 18.53
C GLU A 766 -32.53 4.23 19.65
N ASN A 767 -33.77 4.53 19.25
CA ASN A 767 -34.82 4.84 20.20
C ASN A 767 -34.96 3.62 21.11
N ILE A 768 -35.05 3.86 22.42
CA ILE A 768 -35.16 2.82 23.44
C ILE A 768 -36.23 1.76 23.10
N LYS A 769 -37.25 2.18 22.33
CA LYS A 769 -38.38 1.37 21.85
C LYS A 769 -38.06 0.34 20.78
N ASP A 770 -36.91 0.43 20.12
CA ASP A 770 -36.54 -0.44 18.99
C ASP A 770 -35.67 -1.64 19.42
N LEU A 771 -35.37 -1.76 20.73
CA LEU A 771 -34.59 -2.87 21.29
C LEU A 771 -35.41 -4.16 21.43
N PRO A 772 -34.88 -5.33 21.04
CA PRO A 772 -35.55 -6.62 21.20
C PRO A 772 -35.75 -6.98 22.68
N ARG A 773 -36.81 -7.75 22.97
CA ARG A 773 -37.11 -8.21 24.32
C ARG A 773 -36.18 -9.33 24.76
N MET A 774 -35.76 -9.29 26.03
CA MET A 774 -34.92 -10.31 26.64
C MET A 774 -35.79 -11.45 27.18
N ASN A 775 -35.55 -12.68 26.75
CA ASN A 775 -36.30 -13.86 27.19
C ASN A 775 -35.83 -14.35 28.57
N GLN A 776 -36.53 -15.34 29.13
CA GLN A 776 -36.23 -15.91 30.45
C GLN A 776 -34.77 -16.39 30.61
N SER A 777 -34.21 -17.14 29.66
CA SER A 777 -32.84 -17.67 29.79
C SER A 777 -31.80 -16.54 29.74
N GLN A 778 -32.01 -15.55 28.87
CA GLN A 778 -31.18 -14.36 28.75
C GLN A 778 -31.26 -13.49 30.01
N PHE A 779 -32.44 -13.27 30.58
CA PHE A 779 -32.60 -12.48 31.81
C PHE A 779 -31.93 -13.14 33.02
N ILE A 780 -31.99 -14.48 33.12
CA ILE A 780 -31.28 -15.22 34.16
C ILE A 780 -29.76 -15.00 34.03
N GLN A 781 -29.22 -15.05 32.81
CA GLN A 781 -27.80 -14.76 32.59
C GLN A 781 -27.45 -13.29 32.85
N PHE A 782 -28.29 -12.35 32.41
CA PHE A 782 -28.13 -10.93 32.72
C PHE A 782 -28.07 -10.67 34.23
N SER A 783 -28.98 -11.30 34.99
CA SER A 783 -28.98 -11.22 36.45
C SER A 783 -27.69 -11.79 37.04
N LYS A 784 -27.25 -12.99 36.60
CA LYS A 784 -25.98 -13.59 37.03
C LYS A 784 -24.77 -12.70 36.74
N THR A 785 -24.76 -12.06 35.56
CA THR A 785 -23.70 -11.11 35.20
C THR A 785 -23.67 -9.93 36.17
N LEU A 786 -24.83 -9.36 36.53
CA LEU A 786 -24.88 -8.30 37.53
C LEU A 786 -24.40 -8.76 38.91
N TYR A 787 -24.80 -9.96 39.36
CA TYR A 787 -24.29 -10.53 40.62
C TYR A 787 -22.76 -10.66 40.61
N ASN A 788 -22.19 -11.12 39.50
CA ASN A 788 -20.74 -11.26 39.32
C ASN A 788 -20.00 -9.92 39.20
N LEU A 789 -20.67 -8.87 38.71
CA LEU A 789 -20.09 -7.52 38.60
C LEU A 789 -19.97 -6.84 39.97
N PHE A 790 -20.88 -7.12 40.90
CA PHE A 790 -20.89 -6.50 42.23
C PHE A 790 -20.00 -7.21 43.24
N HIS A 791 -19.53 -8.40 42.91
CA HIS A 791 -18.70 -9.20 43.79
C HIS A 791 -17.40 -8.47 44.13
N GLY A 792 -17.13 -8.26 45.42
CA GLY A 792 -15.97 -7.53 45.91
C GLY A 792 -16.14 -6.00 45.99
N ASP A 793 -17.33 -5.45 45.74
CA ASP A 793 -17.63 -4.04 46.04
C ASP A 793 -17.96 -3.84 47.53
N PRO A 794 -17.55 -2.73 48.18
CA PRO A 794 -17.87 -2.47 49.59
C PRO A 794 -19.37 -2.47 49.91
N GLU A 795 -20.23 -2.19 48.93
CA GLU A 795 -21.70 -2.17 49.05
C GLU A 795 -22.37 -3.46 48.54
N GLU A 796 -21.61 -4.55 48.35
CA GLU A 796 -22.05 -5.83 47.75
C GLU A 796 -23.38 -6.37 48.32
N GLU A 797 -23.55 -6.42 49.64
CA GLU A 797 -24.79 -6.90 50.27
C GLU A 797 -26.01 -6.05 49.89
N SER A 798 -25.84 -4.73 49.85
CA SER A 798 -26.91 -3.80 49.50
C SER A 798 -27.27 -3.87 48.01
N LEU A 799 -26.27 -4.11 47.14
CA LEU A 799 -26.47 -4.29 45.70
C LEU A 799 -27.19 -5.60 45.38
N TYR A 800 -26.88 -6.68 46.11
CA TYR A 800 -27.58 -7.96 46.00
C TYR A 800 -29.02 -7.86 46.48
N GLN A 801 -29.27 -7.15 47.58
CA GLN A 801 -30.63 -6.89 48.04
C GLN A 801 -31.41 -6.05 47.02
N ALA A 802 -30.81 -5.01 46.46
CA ALA A 802 -31.43 -4.17 45.43
C ALA A 802 -31.78 -4.98 44.16
N ILE A 803 -30.88 -5.84 43.68
CA ILE A 803 -31.22 -6.74 42.56
C ILE A 803 -32.35 -7.69 42.90
N ALA A 804 -32.35 -8.30 44.08
CA ALA A 804 -33.42 -9.21 44.47
C ALA A 804 -34.80 -8.51 44.51
N VAL A 805 -34.84 -7.25 44.94
CA VAL A 805 -36.05 -6.40 44.90
C VAL A 805 -36.48 -6.14 43.46
N VAL A 806 -35.55 -5.73 42.59
CA VAL A 806 -35.81 -5.46 41.17
C VAL A 806 -36.30 -6.71 40.43
N THR A 807 -35.64 -7.85 40.62
CA THR A 807 -36.05 -9.12 40.02
C THR A 807 -37.44 -9.53 40.51
N SER A 808 -37.73 -9.37 41.80
CA SER A 808 -39.06 -9.67 42.36
C SER A 808 -40.15 -8.75 41.80
N LEU A 809 -39.83 -7.45 41.62
CA LEU A 809 -40.74 -6.47 41.03
C LEU A 809 -41.05 -6.81 39.57
N LEU A 810 -40.03 -7.10 38.78
CA LEU A 810 -40.16 -7.47 37.36
C LEU A 810 -41.03 -8.73 37.18
N LEU A 811 -40.79 -9.76 38.00
CA LEU A 811 -41.60 -10.99 37.98
C LEU A 811 -43.06 -10.72 38.39
N ARG A 812 -43.30 -9.90 39.42
CA ARG A 812 -44.66 -9.50 39.82
C ARG A 812 -45.38 -8.68 38.75
N MET A 813 -44.68 -7.75 38.08
CA MET A 813 -45.24 -6.96 36.98
C MET A 813 -45.67 -7.86 35.82
N GLU A 814 -44.90 -8.90 35.52
CA GLU A 814 -45.23 -9.88 34.49
C GLU A 814 -46.39 -10.81 34.91
N GLU A 815 -46.45 -11.25 36.17
CA GLU A 815 -47.61 -11.96 36.74
C GLU A 815 -48.90 -11.13 36.68
N VAL A 816 -48.83 -9.82 36.97
CA VAL A 816 -49.97 -8.90 36.89
C VAL A 816 -50.38 -8.65 35.44
N GLY A 817 -49.42 -8.47 34.53
CA GLY A 817 -49.69 -8.38 33.09
C GLY A 817 -50.42 -9.62 32.55
N ARG A 818 -50.02 -10.81 33.00
CA ARG A 818 -50.71 -12.07 32.68
C ARG A 818 -52.14 -12.14 33.23
N LYS A 819 -52.37 -11.72 34.48
CA LYS A 819 -53.71 -11.66 35.09
C LYS A 819 -54.66 -10.68 34.40
N LEU A 820 -54.13 -9.64 33.76
CA LEU A 820 -54.91 -8.69 32.96
C LEU A 820 -55.25 -9.22 31.55
N HIS A 821 -54.50 -10.20 31.05
CA HIS A 821 -54.67 -10.78 29.70
C HIS A 821 -55.36 -12.16 29.71
N SER A 822 -55.71 -12.71 30.87
CA SER A 822 -56.56 -13.89 30.99
C SER A 822 -58.05 -13.52 30.87
N PRO A 823 -58.84 -14.16 29.98
CA PRO A 823 -60.25 -13.82 29.82
C PRO A 823 -61.05 -14.25 31.06
N THR A 824 -61.76 -13.30 31.66
CA THR A 824 -62.59 -13.46 32.85
C THR A 824 -63.80 -14.37 32.57
N ALA A 825 -63.89 -15.50 33.27
CA ALA A 825 -65.08 -16.34 33.31
C ALA A 825 -65.65 -16.36 34.73
N SER A 826 -66.72 -15.60 34.97
CA SER A 826 -67.92 -16.04 35.72
C SER A 826 -68.85 -14.87 36.07
N ALA A 827 -69.99 -14.77 35.38
CA ALA A 827 -71.27 -14.34 35.95
C ALA A 827 -72.42 -14.77 35.02
N LYS A 828 -73.02 -15.93 35.30
CA LYS A 828 -74.46 -16.19 35.03
C LYS A 828 -75.25 -15.43 36.11
N GLU A 829 -76.43 -14.85 35.92
CA GLU A 829 -77.63 -15.24 35.17
C GLU A 829 -78.62 -14.05 35.26
N PHE A 830 -79.42 -13.73 34.22
CA PHE A 830 -80.89 -13.69 34.25
C PHE A 830 -81.54 -13.11 32.97
N SER A 831 -82.40 -13.94 32.38
CA SER A 831 -83.61 -13.71 31.57
C SER A 831 -83.69 -12.68 30.44
N GLY A 832 -84.09 -13.17 29.25
CA GLY A 832 -84.70 -12.39 28.19
C GLY A 832 -85.10 -13.24 26.97
N THR A 833 -86.26 -13.89 27.04
CA THR A 833 -87.00 -14.59 25.96
C THR A 833 -87.32 -13.60 24.80
N VAL A 834 -87.24 -13.88 23.49
CA VAL A 834 -88.20 -14.62 22.62
C VAL A 834 -87.77 -14.50 21.13
N CYS A 835 -88.07 -15.55 20.35
CA CYS A 835 -88.35 -15.67 18.89
C CYS A 835 -87.22 -15.97 17.86
N ALA A 836 -87.16 -17.26 17.50
CA ALA A 836 -87.43 -17.87 16.17
C ALA A 836 -87.30 -16.97 14.93
N SER A 837 -86.63 -17.36 13.83
CA SER A 837 -86.91 -18.55 13.02
C SER A 837 -85.99 -18.60 11.78
N GLY A 838 -85.75 -19.80 11.23
CA GLY A 838 -85.51 -20.04 9.80
C GLY A 838 -84.06 -20.25 9.33
N GLY A 839 -83.67 -21.52 9.10
CA GLY A 839 -82.55 -21.88 8.20
C GLY A 839 -82.98 -21.91 6.72
N PRO A 840 -82.33 -22.67 5.81
CA PRO A 840 -81.05 -23.40 5.89
C PRO A 840 -80.16 -23.32 4.60
N SER A 841 -79.07 -24.12 4.60
CA SER A 841 -78.34 -24.70 3.44
C SER A 841 -77.37 -23.78 2.65
N GLU A 842 -76.22 -24.21 2.08
CA GLU A 842 -75.69 -25.55 1.76
C GLU A 842 -74.21 -25.46 1.29
N GLY A 843 -73.46 -26.58 1.38
CA GLY A 843 -72.26 -26.89 0.54
C GLY A 843 -70.87 -26.82 1.23
N LYS A 844 -70.45 -27.83 2.01
CA LYS A 844 -69.53 -28.96 1.66
C LYS A 844 -68.19 -28.52 1.04
N THR A 845 -67.01 -28.95 1.52
CA THR A 845 -66.56 -30.36 1.52
C THR A 845 -65.33 -30.57 2.42
N GLU A 846 -65.27 -31.74 3.06
CA GLU A 846 -64.25 -32.27 3.98
C GLU A 846 -62.89 -32.55 3.31
N SER A 847 -61.80 -32.60 4.10
CA SER A 847 -61.01 -33.83 4.24
C SER A 847 -60.04 -33.79 5.44
N HIS A 848 -59.94 -34.97 6.06
CA HIS A 848 -59.25 -35.33 7.30
C HIS A 848 -57.73 -35.12 7.32
N LEU A 849 -57.14 -34.97 8.53
CA LEU A 849 -56.19 -35.96 9.09
C LEU A 849 -55.75 -35.61 10.54
N LYS A 850 -56.13 -36.52 11.45
CA LYS A 850 -55.45 -37.05 12.65
C LYS A 850 -54.65 -36.09 13.55
N LYS A 851 -55.20 -35.83 14.73
CA LYS A 851 -54.49 -35.45 15.96
C LYS A 851 -54.20 -36.72 16.77
N ASP A 852 -52.95 -36.90 17.21
CA ASP A 852 -52.61 -37.68 18.39
C ASP A 852 -51.76 -36.85 19.35
N PRO A 853 -51.79 -37.17 20.67
CA PRO A 853 -51.59 -36.20 21.73
C PRO A 853 -50.29 -36.43 22.51
N SER A 854 -49.50 -35.37 22.72
CA SER A 854 -48.56 -35.30 23.85
C SER A 854 -48.10 -33.85 24.08
N SER A 855 -48.98 -33.06 24.69
CA SER A 855 -48.62 -31.81 25.33
C SER A 855 -47.78 -32.08 26.58
N LEU A 856 -46.45 -32.12 26.44
CA LEU A 856 -45.57 -31.74 27.54
C LEU A 856 -45.67 -30.22 27.64
N ARG A 857 -46.10 -29.73 28.81
CA ARG A 857 -46.31 -28.31 29.11
C ARG A 857 -45.06 -27.51 28.74
N GLU A 858 -45.14 -26.66 27.72
CA GLU A 858 -44.22 -25.53 27.60
C GLU A 858 -44.49 -24.60 28.79
N GLU A 859 -43.50 -24.44 29.67
CA GLU A 859 -43.55 -23.39 30.69
C GLU A 859 -43.69 -22.03 30.00
N PRO A 860 -44.54 -21.12 30.51
CA PRO A 860 -44.74 -19.81 29.89
C PRO A 860 -43.45 -18.99 30.01
N GLN A 861 -42.73 -18.89 28.89
CA GLN A 861 -41.46 -18.18 28.78
C GLN A 861 -41.72 -16.67 28.76
N TRP A 862 -41.44 -16.01 29.88
CA TRP A 862 -41.63 -14.57 30.02
C TRP A 862 -40.50 -13.79 29.32
N SER A 863 -40.79 -12.55 28.94
CA SER A 863 -39.83 -11.65 28.29
C SER A 863 -39.96 -10.22 28.79
N PHE A 864 -38.84 -9.53 28.91
CA PHE A 864 -38.77 -8.15 29.41
C PHE A 864 -38.24 -7.20 28.34
N ALA A 865 -38.89 -6.04 28.19
CA ALA A 865 -38.39 -4.94 27.38
C ALA A 865 -37.34 -4.12 28.16
N PHE A 866 -36.47 -3.40 27.44
CA PHE A 866 -35.42 -2.60 28.06
C PHE A 866 -35.99 -1.54 29.00
N GLU A 867 -37.11 -0.92 28.65
CA GLU A 867 -37.80 0.10 29.48
C GLU A 867 -38.24 -0.45 30.82
N GLN A 868 -38.71 -1.71 30.85
CA GLN A 868 -39.18 -2.34 32.08
C GLN A 868 -38.00 -2.58 33.03
N ILE A 869 -36.87 -3.05 32.48
CA ILE A 869 -35.65 -3.29 33.24
C ILE A 869 -35.03 -1.96 33.70
N LEU A 870 -34.92 -0.98 32.80
CA LEU A 870 -34.41 0.35 33.09
C LEU A 870 -35.24 1.03 34.19
N ALA A 871 -36.57 1.09 34.05
CA ALA A 871 -37.44 1.71 35.04
C ALA A 871 -37.38 1.02 36.41
N SER A 872 -37.25 -0.31 36.42
CA SER A 872 -37.16 -1.06 37.68
C SER A 872 -35.82 -0.83 38.38
N LEU A 873 -34.71 -0.83 37.64
CA LEU A 873 -33.37 -0.59 38.20
C LEU A 873 -33.17 0.88 38.64
N LEU A 874 -33.78 1.84 37.94
CA LEU A 874 -33.74 3.27 38.32
C LEU A 874 -34.41 3.55 39.67
N ASN A 875 -35.34 2.70 40.11
CA ASN A 875 -35.99 2.84 41.41
C ASN A 875 -35.09 2.43 42.59
N GLU A 876 -33.96 1.77 42.34
CA GLU A 876 -33.01 1.34 43.36
C GLU A 876 -31.76 2.22 43.38
N PRO A 877 -31.61 3.13 44.36
CA PRO A 877 -30.53 4.10 44.37
C PRO A 877 -29.14 3.46 44.54
N ALA A 878 -29.05 2.29 45.17
CA ALA A 878 -27.79 1.55 45.30
C ALA A 878 -27.22 1.14 43.93
N LEU A 879 -28.07 0.67 43.02
CA LEU A 879 -27.67 0.25 41.68
C LEU A 879 -27.28 1.43 40.81
N VAL A 880 -28.03 2.54 40.90
CA VAL A 880 -27.70 3.78 40.19
C VAL A 880 -26.33 4.31 40.64
N ARG A 881 -26.09 4.39 41.96
CA ARG A 881 -24.80 4.83 42.51
C ARG A 881 -23.63 3.96 42.06
N PHE A 882 -23.80 2.64 42.00
CA PHE A 882 -22.74 1.73 41.55
C PHE A 882 -22.31 2.04 40.10
N PHE A 883 -23.24 2.18 39.17
CA PHE A 883 -22.93 2.45 37.76
C PHE A 883 -22.49 3.89 37.49
N GLU A 884 -22.95 4.86 38.29
CA GLU A 884 -22.55 6.27 38.19
C GLU A 884 -21.26 6.60 38.94
N LYS A 885 -20.72 5.68 39.75
CA LYS A 885 -19.45 5.85 40.46
C LYS A 885 -18.33 6.16 39.45
N PRO A 886 -17.62 7.30 39.60
CA PRO A 886 -16.55 7.65 38.68
C PRO A 886 -15.39 6.67 38.84
N ILE A 887 -14.95 6.09 37.73
CA ILE A 887 -13.79 5.20 37.68
C ILE A 887 -12.65 5.96 37.02
N ASP A 888 -11.50 6.04 37.69
CA ASP A 888 -10.33 6.74 37.16
C ASP A 888 -9.67 5.93 36.02
N VAL A 889 -9.94 6.37 34.80
CA VAL A 889 -9.37 5.81 33.56
C VAL A 889 -7.84 5.90 33.57
N LYS A 890 -7.27 7.00 34.08
CA LYS A 890 -5.83 7.29 33.99
C LYS A 890 -5.01 6.27 34.77
N VAL A 891 -5.44 5.94 35.99
CA VAL A 891 -4.79 4.92 36.82
C VAL A 891 -4.81 3.56 36.12
N LYS A 892 -5.92 3.21 35.45
CA LYS A 892 -6.01 1.94 34.73
C LYS A 892 -5.11 1.93 33.49
N LEU A 893 -5.03 3.01 32.73
CA LEU A 893 -4.14 3.14 31.58
C LEU A 893 -2.65 3.03 31.98
N GLU A 894 -2.24 3.69 33.07
CA GLU A 894 -0.88 3.58 33.61
C GLU A 894 -0.55 2.16 34.10
N ASN A 895 -1.49 1.52 34.80
CA ASN A 895 -1.37 0.11 35.21
C ASN A 895 -1.33 -0.84 34.01
N ALA A 896 -2.06 -0.54 32.94
CA ALA A 896 -2.09 -1.33 31.72
C ALA A 896 -0.73 -1.25 30.99
N LYS A 897 -0.16 -0.05 30.87
CA LYS A 897 1.18 0.17 30.28
C LYS A 897 2.26 -0.64 30.99
N THR A 898 2.26 -0.62 32.33
CA THR A 898 3.21 -1.33 33.19
C THR A 898 2.95 -2.84 33.23
N SER A 899 1.69 -3.29 33.26
CA SER A 899 1.34 -4.71 33.29
C SER A 899 1.64 -5.44 31.98
N GLN A 900 1.48 -4.79 30.82
CA GLN A 900 1.96 -5.33 29.53
C GLN A 900 3.49 -5.54 29.51
N LEU A 901 4.26 -4.78 30.31
CA LEU A 901 5.69 -4.99 30.48
C LEU A 901 6.01 -6.15 31.45
N SER A 902 5.22 -6.30 32.52
CA SER A 902 5.45 -7.25 33.63
C SER A 902 4.91 -8.67 33.40
N CYS A 903 3.70 -8.83 32.86
CA CYS A 903 3.01 -10.13 32.72
C CYS A 903 3.77 -11.18 31.88
N ARG A 904 4.82 -10.78 31.16
CA ARG A 904 5.60 -11.68 30.31
C ARG A 904 7.10 -11.77 30.64
N THR A 905 7.57 -11.12 31.69
CA THR A 905 8.84 -11.56 32.34
C THR A 905 8.63 -12.95 32.97
N LYS A 906 7.40 -13.26 33.41
CA LYS A 906 7.03 -14.54 34.02
C LYS A 906 6.82 -15.69 33.02
N MET A 907 6.25 -15.43 31.84
CA MET A 907 6.11 -16.44 30.77
C MET A 907 7.44 -16.92 30.16
N TYR A 908 8.56 -16.31 30.55
CA TYR A 908 9.91 -16.73 30.16
C TYR A 908 10.64 -17.53 31.26
N ILE A 909 10.11 -17.53 32.48
CA ILE A 909 10.69 -18.23 33.64
C ILE A 909 9.99 -19.58 33.86
N SER A 910 8.74 -19.73 33.42
CA SER A 910 8.03 -21.02 33.27
C SER A 910 8.34 -21.64 31.92
#